data_AF-A0A179U8Z1-F1
#
_entry.id   AF-A0A179U8Z1-F1
#
_cell.length_a   1.000
_cell.length_b   1.000
_cell.length_c   1.000
_cell.angle_alpha   90.00
_cell.angle_beta   90.00
_cell.angle_gamma   90.00
#
_symmetry.space_group_name_H-M   'P 1'
#
loop_
_entity.id
_entity.type
_entity.pdbx_description
1 polymer ?
#
loop_
_entity_poly.entity_id
_entity_poly.type
_entity_poly.pdbx_seq_one_letter_code
_entity_poly.pdbx_strand_id
1 'polypeptide(L)'
;MSVHQRGVKCPAPWHMRNKMICYLHLYWKATRTWNPSSCDIAYSKNSGRPRSSKFRKGILRDVDSEILDHVSTFVEQTSHDNGNGRIPAGLITLGSNFSSIGRLLDRLHRQMQSTAIGQVVALDSGDASNLKTVLKYIIRSGTSVVRDVDGDQDLPTDRAGPKPLAYDLDILHDHVKQKGIRKVVIVFRDSEAFDHGLLADLISLFSSWVDRIPFVLLFGIATSVELFEARLPRSLVNLLQGCRFDIQDSGDSVNRIYTTLQMCQEGTLWLGHNVSRILFERSKDHFQSPEGFANGIKYVYMAHFFANPLCTLLSKIESANILQSDLCQAIRNLPSFRRHVYGLLDEGEAGKARTLLEDDELLARYARANIRSGQEKINAMLHSVETLSTVLRILKIPRTPTLSELTIQALAGELLGSKIVEDMLAGLKKLPSNTIETILGALPQGMVEFDASRDVQGTLQSLLQNKKGSGPLRSEYDEYHSTHKTTVVGQRVKLTKSKAKLSKQDIEYTAFVNDLSAAFQDYFSINLISPLDLFMHEAFLYDLKTPIKGAFTPRPRSTIERALSTPFDYLATSALSADDEEMMPSKPAISILYNLYSETGSLVNVYDLWRAYYTMAGGDDGEEPDERQTLAVFYRALSELKMMGMVKHSKKKIDHLAKSTWMGL
;
A
#
# COMPACT_ATOMS: atom_id res chain seq x y z
N MET A 1 -25.55 42.29 37.95
CA MET A 1 -25.43 42.93 36.63
C MET A 1 -24.73 41.97 35.69
N SER A 2 -25.32 41.82 34.50
CA SER A 2 -25.08 40.82 33.47
C SER A 2 -23.71 40.93 32.78
N VAL A 3 -23.09 39.79 32.45
CA VAL A 3 -22.35 39.63 31.20
C VAL A 3 -22.66 38.25 30.61
N HIS A 4 -23.37 38.25 29.48
CA HIS A 4 -23.68 37.11 28.64
C HIS A 4 -22.43 36.58 27.91
N GLN A 5 -22.10 35.29 28.07
CA GLN A 5 -21.32 34.53 27.09
C GLN A 5 -22.27 33.73 26.21
N ARG A 6 -22.40 34.14 24.94
CA ARG A 6 -23.09 33.35 23.90
C ARG A 6 -22.20 32.18 23.50
N GLY A 7 -22.58 30.98 23.94
CA GLY A 7 -22.03 29.73 23.41
C GLY A 7 -22.50 29.52 21.97
N VAL A 8 -21.55 29.42 21.05
CA VAL A 8 -21.77 28.94 19.68
C VAL A 8 -22.13 27.46 19.77
N LYS A 9 -23.41 27.12 19.56
CA LYS A 9 -23.87 25.74 19.41
C LYS A 9 -23.28 25.16 18.12
N CYS A 10 -22.39 24.17 18.23
CA CYS A 10 -22.10 23.25 17.13
C CYS A 10 -23.39 22.51 16.74
N PRO A 11 -23.77 22.44 15.46
CA PRO A 11 -24.89 21.61 15.05
C PRO A 11 -24.51 20.13 15.14
N ALA A 12 -25.42 19.34 15.73
CA ALA A 12 -25.25 17.92 16.03
C ALA A 12 -24.97 17.03 14.80
N PRO A 13 -24.26 15.89 14.96
CA PRO A 13 -23.92 14.94 13.90
C PRO A 13 -25.12 14.19 13.29
N TRP A 14 -26.33 14.40 13.81
CA TRP A 14 -27.57 13.78 13.32
C TRP A 14 -27.96 14.24 11.91
N HIS A 15 -27.67 15.47 11.50
CA HIS A 15 -28.02 15.97 10.16
C HIS A 15 -27.13 15.41 9.04
N MET A 16 -25.90 14.96 9.33
CA MET A 16 -25.06 14.30 8.33
C MET A 16 -25.46 12.83 8.11
N ARG A 17 -25.95 12.13 9.13
CA ARG A 17 -26.44 10.74 9.01
C ARG A 17 -27.65 10.64 8.07
N ASN A 18 -28.62 11.56 8.13
CA ASN A 18 -29.79 11.49 7.24
C ASN A 18 -29.45 11.79 5.77
N LYS A 19 -28.48 12.67 5.49
CA LYS A 19 -27.98 12.86 4.11
C LYS A 19 -27.23 11.64 3.59
N MET A 20 -26.44 10.98 4.45
CA MET A 20 -25.68 9.79 4.08
C MET A 20 -26.56 8.54 3.97
N ILE A 21 -27.60 8.41 4.80
CA ILE A 21 -28.61 7.35 4.73
C ILE A 21 -29.50 7.54 3.50
N CYS A 22 -29.93 8.76 3.15
CA CYS A 22 -30.64 8.98 1.88
C CYS A 22 -29.75 8.69 0.66
N TYR A 23 -28.46 9.07 0.70
CA TYR A 23 -27.50 8.70 -0.34
C TYR A 23 -27.35 7.19 -0.43
N LEU A 24 -27.06 6.50 0.67
CA LEU A 24 -26.92 5.05 0.73
C LEU A 24 -28.21 4.34 0.35
N HIS A 25 -29.38 4.81 0.77
CA HIS A 25 -30.66 4.17 0.49
C HIS A 25 -31.08 4.35 -0.97
N LEU A 26 -30.83 5.51 -1.60
CA LEU A 26 -30.99 5.68 -3.06
C LEU A 26 -29.96 4.86 -3.84
N TYR A 27 -28.71 4.78 -3.37
CA TYR A 27 -27.66 3.92 -3.94
C TYR A 27 -27.99 2.43 -3.80
N TRP A 28 -28.61 2.03 -2.69
CA TRP A 28 -29.02 0.65 -2.38
C TRP A 28 -30.30 0.26 -3.12
N LYS A 29 -31.22 1.21 -3.34
CA LYS A 29 -32.42 1.01 -4.16
C LYS A 29 -32.06 0.94 -5.65
N ALA A 30 -31.13 1.77 -6.11
CA ALA A 30 -30.60 1.73 -7.48
C ALA A 30 -29.78 0.45 -7.77
N THR A 31 -29.05 -0.09 -6.77
CA THR A 31 -28.32 -1.36 -6.92
C THR A 31 -29.21 -2.60 -6.85
N ARG A 32 -30.40 -2.53 -6.21
CA ARG A 32 -31.40 -3.61 -6.22
C ARG A 32 -32.18 -3.72 -7.54
N THR A 33 -32.38 -2.62 -8.25
CA THR A 33 -33.04 -2.61 -9.57
C THR A 33 -32.05 -2.73 -10.73
N TRP A 34 -30.75 -2.73 -10.44
CA TRP A 34 -29.71 -2.79 -11.45
C TRP A 34 -29.52 -4.21 -11.99
N ASN A 35 -29.57 -4.33 -13.31
CA ASN A 35 -29.48 -5.58 -14.04
C ASN A 35 -28.08 -6.21 -13.79
N PRO A 36 -27.97 -7.47 -13.33
CA PRO A 36 -26.69 -8.15 -13.10
C PRO A 36 -25.76 -8.11 -14.31
N SER A 37 -26.34 -8.10 -15.51
CA SER A 37 -25.62 -7.98 -16.77
C SER A 37 -24.85 -6.64 -16.92
N SER A 38 -25.30 -5.53 -16.33
CA SER A 38 -24.58 -4.25 -16.37
C SER A 38 -23.32 -4.25 -15.48
N CYS A 39 -23.39 -4.89 -14.31
CA CYS A 39 -22.22 -5.14 -13.44
C CYS A 39 -21.22 -6.09 -14.11
N ASP A 40 -21.71 -7.18 -14.72
CA ASP A 40 -20.88 -8.13 -15.45
C ASP A 40 -20.25 -7.51 -16.69
N ILE A 41 -20.96 -6.59 -17.37
CA ILE A 41 -20.42 -5.82 -18.50
C ILE A 41 -19.38 -4.80 -18.03
N ALA A 42 -19.63 -4.05 -16.95
CA ALA A 42 -18.65 -3.12 -16.38
C ALA A 42 -17.39 -3.85 -15.93
N TYR A 43 -17.57 -4.99 -15.26
CA TYR A 43 -16.48 -5.82 -14.80
C TYR A 43 -15.76 -6.54 -15.95
N SER A 44 -16.45 -7.10 -16.94
CA SER A 44 -15.80 -7.79 -18.07
C SER A 44 -15.13 -6.84 -19.06
N LYS A 45 -15.76 -5.69 -19.39
CA LYS A 45 -15.21 -4.71 -20.34
C LYS A 45 -14.13 -3.82 -19.74
N ASN A 46 -14.29 -3.42 -18.47
CA ASN A 46 -13.33 -2.53 -17.79
C ASN A 46 -12.45 -3.25 -16.77
N SER A 47 -12.56 -4.58 -16.60
CA SER A 47 -11.50 -5.32 -15.94
C SER A 47 -10.25 -5.28 -16.81
N GLY A 48 -9.44 -4.25 -16.60
CA GLY A 48 -8.01 -4.29 -16.87
C GLY A 48 -7.29 -5.39 -16.07
N ARG A 49 -7.97 -6.41 -15.53
CA ARG A 49 -7.41 -7.56 -14.81
C ARG A 49 -6.27 -8.24 -15.57
N PRO A 50 -6.31 -8.47 -16.91
CA PRO A 50 -5.15 -9.04 -17.59
C PRO A 50 -4.01 -8.02 -17.76
N ARG A 51 -4.30 -6.71 -17.91
CA ARG A 51 -3.28 -5.67 -18.05
C ARG A 51 -2.61 -5.35 -16.72
N SER A 52 -3.36 -5.05 -15.66
CA SER A 52 -2.81 -4.78 -14.33
C SER A 52 -2.12 -6.00 -13.72
N SER A 53 -2.56 -7.23 -14.02
CA SER A 53 -1.86 -8.43 -13.52
C SER A 53 -0.57 -8.75 -14.28
N LYS A 54 -0.53 -8.57 -15.61
CA LYS A 54 0.71 -8.69 -16.41
C LYS A 54 1.69 -7.57 -16.05
N PHE A 55 1.19 -6.34 -15.92
CA PHE A 55 1.97 -5.17 -15.52
C PHE A 55 2.51 -5.29 -14.10
N ARG A 56 1.67 -5.72 -13.13
CA ARG A 56 2.09 -6.05 -11.75
C ARG A 56 3.19 -7.11 -11.74
N LYS A 57 3.00 -8.20 -12.49
CA LYS A 57 4.03 -9.25 -12.60
C LYS A 57 5.29 -8.71 -13.28
N GLY A 58 5.18 -7.78 -14.23
CA GLY A 58 6.30 -7.10 -14.89
C GLY A 58 7.12 -6.27 -13.90
N ILE A 59 6.52 -5.28 -13.24
CA ILE A 59 7.24 -4.41 -12.29
C ILE A 59 7.90 -5.21 -11.19
N LEU A 60 7.16 -6.13 -10.58
CA LEU A 60 7.72 -6.98 -9.54
C LEU A 60 8.81 -7.90 -10.10
N ARG A 61 8.76 -8.32 -11.36
CA ARG A 61 9.81 -9.15 -12.01
C ARG A 61 11.06 -8.35 -12.29
N ASP A 62 10.89 -7.10 -12.67
CA ASP A 62 11.99 -6.19 -12.96
C ASP A 62 12.74 -5.84 -11.66
N VAL A 63 12.04 -5.63 -10.54
CA VAL A 63 12.68 -5.47 -9.21
C VAL A 63 13.52 -6.71 -8.86
N ASP A 64 12.96 -7.90 -9.04
CA ASP A 64 13.67 -9.14 -8.70
C ASP A 64 14.76 -9.53 -9.72
N SER A 65 14.79 -8.90 -10.90
CA SER A 65 15.66 -9.34 -12.01
C SER A 65 17.13 -9.13 -11.72
N GLU A 66 17.50 -7.97 -11.21
CA GLU A 66 18.88 -7.63 -10.85
C GLU A 66 19.46 -8.63 -9.82
N ILE A 67 18.65 -8.99 -8.82
CA ILE A 67 19.05 -9.92 -7.77
C ILE A 67 19.10 -11.35 -8.28
N LEU A 68 18.13 -11.73 -9.10
CA LEU A 68 18.15 -13.04 -9.75
C LEU A 68 19.40 -13.20 -10.60
N ASP A 69 19.82 -12.16 -11.32
CA ASP A 69 21.01 -12.19 -12.17
C ASP A 69 22.27 -12.31 -11.30
N HIS A 70 22.36 -11.55 -10.19
CA HIS A 70 23.48 -11.67 -9.24
C HIS A 70 23.55 -13.07 -8.58
N VAL A 71 22.42 -13.60 -8.10
CA VAL A 71 22.37 -14.93 -7.46
C VAL A 71 22.64 -16.03 -8.49
N SER A 72 22.10 -15.92 -9.71
CA SER A 72 22.36 -16.89 -10.78
C SER A 72 23.84 -16.88 -11.18
N THR A 73 24.45 -15.69 -11.33
CA THR A 73 25.88 -15.53 -11.60
C THR A 73 26.72 -16.16 -10.50
N PHE A 74 26.37 -15.95 -9.23
CA PHE A 74 27.04 -16.59 -8.09
C PHE A 74 26.91 -18.12 -8.12
N VAL A 75 25.71 -18.63 -8.36
CA VAL A 75 25.46 -20.07 -8.48
C VAL A 75 26.18 -20.65 -9.70
N GLU A 76 26.43 -19.90 -10.76
CA GLU A 76 27.19 -20.35 -11.94
C GLU A 76 28.70 -20.36 -11.71
N GLN A 77 29.25 -19.31 -11.09
CA GLN A 77 30.69 -19.12 -10.87
C GLN A 77 31.26 -20.03 -9.76
N THR A 78 30.43 -20.51 -8.84
CA THR A 78 30.86 -21.38 -7.73
C THR A 78 31.21 -22.79 -8.21
N SER A 79 32.50 -23.14 -8.30
CA SER A 79 32.97 -24.50 -8.61
C SER A 79 33.49 -25.23 -7.36
N HIS A 80 33.43 -26.57 -7.39
CA HIS A 80 33.91 -27.43 -6.28
C HIS A 80 35.41 -27.28 -6.02
N ASP A 81 36.20 -27.01 -7.07
CA ASP A 81 37.66 -26.87 -6.95
C ASP A 81 38.11 -25.57 -6.28
N ASN A 82 37.23 -24.56 -6.18
CA ASN A 82 37.59 -23.23 -5.65
C ASN A 82 37.40 -23.08 -4.14
N GLY A 83 36.67 -23.99 -3.49
CA GLY A 83 36.40 -23.94 -2.05
C GLY A 83 37.24 -24.98 -1.34
N ASN A 84 38.22 -24.57 -0.53
CA ASN A 84 39.04 -25.43 0.35
C ASN A 84 38.20 -26.24 1.38
N GLY A 85 37.33 -27.14 0.93
CA GLY A 85 36.37 -27.90 1.75
C GLY A 85 35.20 -27.09 2.33
N ARG A 86 34.97 -25.85 1.89
CA ARG A 86 33.88 -24.98 2.37
C ARG A 86 32.67 -25.00 1.44
N ILE A 87 31.48 -24.92 2.01
CA ILE A 87 30.21 -24.86 1.27
C ILE A 87 29.95 -23.41 0.84
N PRO A 88 29.76 -23.13 -0.46
CA PRO A 88 29.29 -21.83 -0.92
C PRO A 88 27.91 -21.50 -0.34
N ALA A 89 27.80 -20.34 0.30
CA ALA A 89 26.59 -19.88 0.98
C ALA A 89 26.19 -18.48 0.50
N GLY A 90 25.02 -18.33 -0.11
CA GLY A 90 24.41 -17.03 -0.41
C GLY A 90 23.52 -16.56 0.73
N LEU A 91 23.79 -15.39 1.29
CA LEU A 91 23.05 -14.78 2.40
C LEU A 91 22.18 -13.67 1.82
N ILE A 92 20.88 -13.94 1.68
CA ILE A 92 19.93 -13.04 1.04
C ILE A 92 19.17 -12.28 2.14
N THR A 93 19.42 -10.98 2.29
CA THR A 93 18.67 -10.15 3.23
C THR A 93 17.34 -9.76 2.60
N LEU A 94 16.25 -10.23 3.20
CA LEU A 94 14.87 -10.09 2.72
C LEU A 94 14.12 -8.95 3.41
N GLY A 95 14.54 -8.55 4.60
CA GLY A 95 13.75 -7.65 5.44
C GLY A 95 12.36 -8.23 5.73
N SER A 96 11.33 -7.40 5.63
CA SER A 96 9.92 -7.79 5.78
C SER A 96 9.32 -8.47 4.54
N ASN A 97 10.07 -8.63 3.45
CA ASN A 97 9.56 -9.08 2.14
C ASN A 97 9.68 -10.59 1.92
N PHE A 98 9.35 -11.44 2.90
CA PHE A 98 9.45 -12.89 2.74
C PHE A 98 8.68 -13.47 1.54
N SER A 99 7.62 -12.80 1.07
CA SER A 99 6.87 -13.29 -0.08
C SER A 99 7.64 -13.20 -1.40
N SER A 100 8.67 -12.34 -1.49
CA SER A 100 9.50 -12.21 -2.70
C SER A 100 10.43 -13.40 -2.90
N ILE A 101 10.93 -14.04 -1.82
CA ILE A 101 11.87 -15.16 -1.95
C ILE A 101 11.23 -16.33 -2.70
N GLY A 102 9.97 -16.67 -2.41
CA GLY A 102 9.28 -17.77 -3.10
C GLY A 102 9.27 -17.56 -4.61
N ARG A 103 8.99 -16.32 -5.05
CA ARG A 103 8.96 -15.96 -6.47
C ARG A 103 10.34 -15.92 -7.11
N LEU A 104 11.35 -15.42 -6.39
CA LEU A 104 12.75 -15.46 -6.83
C LEU A 104 13.20 -16.91 -7.04
N LEU A 105 12.87 -17.79 -6.10
CA LEU A 105 13.22 -19.21 -6.15
C LEU A 105 12.51 -19.96 -7.27
N ASP A 106 11.22 -19.69 -7.51
CA ASP A 106 10.51 -20.28 -8.65
C ASP A 106 11.11 -19.86 -9.99
N ARG A 107 11.71 -18.67 -10.07
CA ARG A 107 12.41 -18.21 -11.29
C ARG A 107 13.78 -18.86 -11.40
N LEU A 108 14.54 -18.88 -10.31
CA LEU A 108 15.86 -19.50 -10.24
C LEU A 108 15.77 -21.00 -10.56
N HIS A 109 14.79 -21.71 -10.00
CA HIS A 109 14.51 -23.12 -10.30
C HIS A 109 14.24 -23.34 -11.80
N ARG A 110 13.41 -22.49 -12.43
CA ARG A 110 13.11 -22.59 -13.87
C ARG A 110 14.33 -22.29 -14.74
N GLN A 111 15.12 -21.28 -14.40
CA GLN A 111 16.33 -20.90 -15.14
C GLN A 111 17.43 -21.98 -15.02
N MET A 112 17.56 -22.59 -13.85
CA MET A 112 18.53 -23.67 -13.64
C MET A 112 18.11 -24.98 -14.32
N GLN A 113 16.80 -25.26 -14.37
CA GLN A 113 16.25 -26.39 -15.15
C GLN A 113 16.46 -26.20 -16.65
N SER A 114 16.21 -25.00 -17.20
CA SER A 114 16.38 -24.75 -18.64
C SER A 114 17.83 -24.86 -19.09
N THR A 115 18.78 -24.54 -18.20
CA THR A 115 20.22 -24.54 -18.50
C THR A 115 20.89 -25.86 -18.12
N ALA A 116 20.14 -26.81 -17.52
CA ALA A 116 20.63 -28.09 -16.98
C ALA A 116 21.81 -27.98 -16.00
N ILE A 117 21.95 -26.82 -15.33
CA ILE A 117 23.10 -26.51 -14.46
C ILE A 117 22.93 -27.15 -13.08
N GLY A 118 21.70 -27.27 -12.58
CA GLY A 118 21.52 -27.76 -11.22
C GLY A 118 20.07 -27.94 -10.80
N GLN A 119 19.90 -28.44 -9.59
CA GLN A 119 18.61 -28.68 -8.96
C GLN A 119 18.45 -27.80 -7.72
N VAL A 120 17.26 -27.24 -7.55
CA VAL A 120 16.96 -26.29 -6.48
C VAL A 120 15.89 -26.88 -5.57
N VAL A 121 16.20 -26.98 -4.29
CA VAL A 121 15.33 -27.50 -3.24
C VAL A 121 15.08 -26.37 -2.23
N ALA A 122 13.84 -25.91 -2.14
CA ALA A 122 13.45 -24.90 -1.14
C ALA A 122 12.91 -25.58 0.11
N LEU A 123 13.39 -25.15 1.28
CA LEU A 123 13.01 -25.64 2.61
C LEU A 123 12.27 -24.53 3.37
N ASP A 124 11.09 -24.88 3.85
CA ASP A 124 10.32 -24.08 4.80
C ASP A 124 10.54 -24.61 6.22
N SER A 125 10.51 -23.72 7.23
CA SER A 125 10.68 -24.10 8.63
C SER A 125 9.59 -25.05 9.12
N GLY A 126 8.38 -24.96 8.55
CA GLY A 126 7.26 -25.86 8.83
C GLY A 126 7.50 -27.31 8.39
N ASP A 127 8.31 -27.53 7.36
CA ASP A 127 8.68 -28.88 6.89
C ASP A 127 9.84 -29.49 7.71
N ALA A 128 10.45 -28.68 8.59
CA ALA A 128 11.68 -28.97 9.29
C ALA A 128 11.49 -29.27 10.78
N SER A 129 10.65 -30.25 11.10
CA SER A 129 10.45 -30.68 12.50
C SER A 129 11.63 -31.49 13.08
N ASN A 130 12.29 -32.31 12.26
CA ASN A 130 13.47 -33.09 12.65
C ASN A 130 14.37 -33.39 11.44
N LEU A 131 15.60 -33.84 11.69
CA LEU A 131 16.59 -34.12 10.64
C LEU A 131 16.08 -35.16 9.62
N LYS A 132 15.39 -36.20 10.09
CA LYS A 132 14.85 -37.26 9.24
C LYS A 132 13.78 -36.74 8.28
N THR A 133 12.86 -35.88 8.73
CA THR A 133 11.81 -35.31 7.87
C THR A 133 12.40 -34.36 6.85
N VAL A 134 13.37 -33.53 7.25
CA VAL A 134 14.06 -32.62 6.33
C VAL A 134 14.79 -33.40 5.25
N LEU A 135 15.56 -34.44 5.61
CA LEU A 135 16.29 -35.24 4.62
C LEU A 135 15.36 -35.97 3.66
N LYS A 136 14.27 -36.58 4.15
CA LYS A 136 13.24 -37.17 3.27
C LYS A 136 12.69 -36.13 2.30
N TYR A 137 12.41 -34.92 2.79
CA TYR A 137 11.90 -33.84 1.95
C TYR A 137 12.93 -33.41 0.91
N ILE A 138 14.19 -33.21 1.30
CA ILE A 138 15.28 -32.84 0.38
C ILE A 138 15.41 -33.89 -0.72
N ILE A 139 15.39 -35.18 -0.39
CA ILE A 139 15.52 -36.26 -1.36
C ILE A 139 14.29 -36.30 -2.27
N ARG A 140 13.07 -36.15 -1.74
CA ARG A 140 11.84 -36.15 -2.54
C ARG A 140 11.81 -34.98 -3.53
N SER A 141 12.10 -33.77 -3.06
CA SER A 141 12.17 -32.56 -3.88
C SER A 141 13.39 -32.59 -4.83
N GLY A 142 14.47 -33.23 -4.38
CA GLY A 142 15.75 -33.42 -5.06
C GLY A 142 15.78 -34.55 -6.09
N THR A 143 14.79 -35.43 -6.16
CA THR A 143 14.73 -36.51 -7.17
C THR A 143 13.64 -36.28 -8.22
N SER A 144 12.92 -35.15 -8.12
CA SER A 144 11.78 -34.79 -8.98
C SER A 144 10.74 -35.89 -9.12
N VAL A 145 10.46 -36.66 -8.06
CA VAL A 145 9.25 -37.50 -8.00
C VAL A 145 8.10 -36.61 -7.55
N VAL A 146 7.60 -35.78 -8.47
CA VAL A 146 6.27 -35.17 -8.33
C VAL A 146 5.27 -36.20 -8.83
N ARG A 147 4.84 -37.10 -7.95
CA ARG A 147 3.56 -37.79 -8.06
C ARG A 147 2.85 -37.73 -6.71
N ASP A 148 1.53 -37.65 -6.80
CA ASP A 148 0.58 -37.20 -5.81
C ASP A 148 0.74 -37.71 -4.38
N VAL A 149 0.18 -36.90 -3.49
CA VAL A 149 -0.21 -37.20 -2.11
C VAL A 149 -0.90 -38.57 -2.07
N ASP A 150 -0.50 -39.39 -1.09
CA ASP A 150 -0.99 -40.74 -0.78
C ASP A 150 -0.36 -41.90 -1.58
N GLY A 151 0.67 -42.48 -0.96
CA GLY A 151 1.22 -43.78 -1.33
C GLY A 151 2.69 -43.89 -0.97
N ASP A 152 3.03 -44.67 0.05
CA ASP A 152 4.35 -45.32 0.14
C ASP A 152 4.51 -46.17 -1.13
N GLN A 153 5.08 -45.59 -2.20
CA GLN A 153 5.47 -46.33 -3.39
C GLN A 153 6.94 -46.09 -3.70
N ASP A 154 7.61 -47.22 -3.91
CA ASP A 154 9.04 -47.42 -4.04
C ASP A 154 9.73 -46.41 -4.98
N LEU A 155 10.82 -45.80 -4.47
CA LEU A 155 11.81 -45.13 -5.30
C LEU A 155 12.33 -46.13 -6.35
N PRO A 156 12.39 -45.77 -7.65
CA PRO A 156 12.91 -46.68 -8.66
C PRO A 156 14.42 -46.81 -8.48
N THR A 157 14.87 -47.89 -7.85
CA THR A 157 16.27 -48.27 -7.83
C THR A 157 16.42 -49.57 -8.59
N ASP A 158 16.91 -49.47 -9.82
CA ASP A 158 17.32 -50.59 -10.68
C ASP A 158 18.69 -51.16 -10.19
N ARG A 159 18.85 -51.28 -8.86
CA ARG A 159 20.10 -51.70 -8.21
C ARG A 159 19.94 -53.08 -7.56
N ALA A 160 20.90 -53.95 -7.82
CA ALA A 160 21.15 -55.14 -7.02
C ALA A 160 21.90 -54.74 -5.73
N GLY A 161 21.16 -54.47 -4.65
CA GLY A 161 21.71 -54.13 -3.32
C GLY A 161 20.63 -53.88 -2.27
N PRO A 162 21.00 -53.76 -0.97
CA PRO A 162 20.04 -53.44 0.10
C PRO A 162 19.40 -52.07 -0.14
N LYS A 163 18.06 -51.98 0.00
CA LYS A 163 17.30 -50.75 -0.23
C LYS A 163 17.74 -49.66 0.76
N PRO A 164 18.24 -48.50 0.30
CA PRO A 164 18.60 -47.39 1.19
C PRO A 164 17.35 -46.83 1.87
N LEU A 165 17.52 -46.28 3.07
CA LEU A 165 16.43 -45.66 3.80
C LEU A 165 16.02 -44.36 3.11
N ALA A 166 14.73 -44.01 3.14
CA ALA A 166 14.21 -42.85 2.40
C ALA A 166 14.79 -41.47 2.81
N TYR A 167 15.60 -41.41 3.86
CA TYR A 167 16.30 -40.21 4.33
C TYR A 167 17.81 -40.25 4.06
N ASP A 168 18.29 -41.25 3.34
CA ASP A 168 19.70 -41.42 3.02
C ASP A 168 20.12 -40.56 1.81
N LEU A 169 21.13 -39.72 1.99
CA LEU A 169 21.65 -38.83 0.96
C LEU A 169 22.29 -39.60 -0.20
N ASP A 170 22.62 -40.88 -0.03
CA ASP A 170 23.07 -41.74 -1.13
C ASP A 170 22.06 -41.78 -2.29
N ILE A 171 20.76 -41.71 -2.00
CA ILE A 171 19.69 -41.65 -3.01
C ILE A 171 19.82 -40.38 -3.86
N LEU A 172 20.11 -39.25 -3.21
CA LEU A 172 20.29 -37.97 -3.90
C LEU A 172 21.57 -37.98 -4.72
N HIS A 173 22.66 -38.51 -4.16
CA HIS A 173 23.95 -38.64 -4.85
C HIS A 173 23.85 -39.51 -6.11
N ASP A 174 23.13 -40.64 -6.05
CA ASP A 174 22.90 -41.49 -7.20
C ASP A 174 22.11 -40.77 -8.30
N HIS A 175 21.10 -40.00 -7.91
CA HIS A 175 20.31 -39.19 -8.84
C HIS A 175 21.16 -38.11 -9.51
N VAL A 176 22.00 -37.42 -8.73
CA VAL A 176 22.94 -36.39 -9.21
C VAL A 176 23.91 -36.99 -10.23
N LYS A 177 24.42 -38.20 -9.98
CA LYS A 177 25.29 -38.93 -10.91
C LYS A 177 24.56 -39.36 -12.19
N GLN A 178 23.34 -39.90 -12.08
CA GLN A 178 22.56 -40.38 -13.22
C GLN A 178 22.16 -39.25 -14.18
N LYS A 179 21.73 -38.10 -13.63
CA LYS A 179 21.29 -36.94 -14.43
C LYS A 179 22.42 -35.98 -14.79
N GLY A 180 23.65 -36.21 -14.30
CA GLY A 180 24.78 -35.31 -14.54
C GLY A 180 24.58 -33.91 -13.94
N ILE A 181 23.88 -33.83 -12.79
CA ILE A 181 23.57 -32.57 -12.12
C ILE A 181 24.87 -31.96 -11.59
N ARG A 182 25.19 -30.73 -11.98
CA ARG A 182 26.44 -30.09 -11.56
C ARG A 182 26.36 -29.44 -10.19
N LYS A 183 25.17 -29.01 -9.74
CA LYS A 183 24.95 -28.29 -8.48
C LYS A 183 23.61 -28.64 -7.85
N VAL A 184 23.59 -28.81 -6.53
CA VAL A 184 22.38 -28.95 -5.71
C VAL A 184 22.27 -27.74 -4.80
N VAL A 185 21.34 -26.85 -5.13
CA VAL A 185 21.08 -25.62 -4.38
C VAL A 185 20.00 -25.90 -3.34
N ILE A 186 20.37 -25.81 -2.05
CA ILE A 186 19.44 -25.92 -0.93
C ILE A 186 19.14 -24.52 -0.44
N VAL A 187 17.86 -24.16 -0.42
CA VAL A 187 17.42 -22.82 -0.01
C VAL A 187 16.61 -22.89 1.26
N PHE A 188 17.07 -22.21 2.30
CA PHE A 188 16.31 -21.97 3.52
C PHE A 188 15.52 -20.68 3.36
N ARG A 189 14.19 -20.75 3.20
CA ARG A 189 13.37 -19.55 2.91
C ARG A 189 13.38 -18.54 4.05
N ASP A 190 13.22 -19.04 5.27
CA ASP A 190 13.32 -18.26 6.51
C ASP A 190 14.25 -19.00 7.46
N SER A 191 15.55 -18.70 7.35
CA SER A 191 16.59 -19.36 8.14
C SER A 191 16.49 -19.08 9.64
N GLU A 192 15.84 -17.98 10.03
CA GLU A 192 15.70 -17.58 11.44
C GLU A 192 14.59 -18.33 12.18
N ALA A 193 13.62 -18.88 11.44
CA ALA A 193 12.54 -19.69 12.00
C ALA A 193 12.91 -21.17 12.20
N PHE A 194 14.09 -21.62 11.74
CA PHE A 194 14.55 -22.98 11.97
C PHE A 194 15.07 -23.14 13.40
N ASP A 195 14.93 -24.36 13.93
CA ASP A 195 15.64 -24.73 15.14
C ASP A 195 17.16 -24.67 14.92
N HIS A 196 17.87 -24.05 15.87
CA HIS A 196 19.30 -23.79 15.76
C HIS A 196 20.12 -25.09 15.75
N GLY A 197 19.70 -26.10 16.52
CA GLY A 197 20.35 -27.41 16.55
C GLY A 197 20.17 -28.15 15.23
N LEU A 198 18.94 -28.16 14.71
CA LEU A 198 18.65 -28.77 13.42
C LEU A 198 19.43 -28.12 12.26
N LEU A 199 19.49 -26.79 12.21
CA LEU A 199 20.24 -26.08 11.19
C LEU A 199 21.75 -26.39 11.28
N ALA A 200 22.28 -26.47 12.50
CA ALA A 200 23.66 -26.83 12.76
C ALA A 200 24.01 -28.24 12.29
N ASP A 201 23.15 -29.21 12.58
CA ASP A 201 23.29 -30.59 12.15
C ASP A 201 23.24 -30.71 10.62
N LEU A 202 22.34 -29.98 9.96
CA LEU A 202 22.23 -29.96 8.51
C LEU A 202 23.48 -29.39 7.83
N ILE A 203 24.01 -28.25 8.31
CA ILE A 203 25.22 -27.65 7.75
C ILE A 203 26.42 -28.60 7.92
N SER A 204 26.55 -29.21 9.10
CA SER A 204 27.60 -30.21 9.37
C SER A 204 27.48 -31.42 8.45
N LEU A 205 26.26 -31.93 8.28
CA LEU A 205 25.98 -33.06 7.39
C LEU A 205 26.32 -32.70 5.95
N PHE A 206 25.82 -31.58 5.42
CA PHE A 206 26.14 -31.16 4.05
C PHE A 206 27.63 -30.98 3.84
N SER A 207 28.36 -30.44 4.83
CA SER A 207 29.82 -30.29 4.78
C SER A 207 30.53 -31.63 4.60
N SER A 208 30.08 -32.68 5.28
CA SER A 208 30.64 -34.04 5.15
C SER A 208 30.33 -34.73 3.81
N TRP A 209 29.43 -34.17 3.01
CA TRP A 209 29.00 -34.71 1.71
C TRP A 209 29.38 -33.81 0.53
N VAL A 210 30.09 -32.69 0.73
CA VAL A 210 30.49 -31.75 -0.34
C VAL A 210 31.38 -32.42 -1.40
N ASP A 211 32.15 -33.43 -0.99
CA ASP A 211 33.03 -34.24 -1.84
C ASP A 211 32.25 -35.09 -2.86
N ARG A 212 31.02 -35.47 -2.50
CA ARG A 212 30.15 -36.36 -3.29
C ARG A 212 29.03 -35.61 -3.99
N ILE A 213 28.41 -34.66 -3.28
CA ILE A 213 27.26 -33.89 -3.75
C ILE A 213 27.66 -32.41 -3.78
N PRO A 214 27.49 -31.76 -4.93
CA PRO A 214 27.87 -30.37 -5.10
C PRO A 214 26.87 -29.39 -4.45
N PHE A 215 26.92 -29.22 -3.13
CA PHE A 215 25.98 -28.36 -2.40
C PHE A 215 26.30 -26.86 -2.52
N VAL A 216 25.26 -26.06 -2.73
CA VAL A 216 25.27 -24.60 -2.56
C VAL A 216 24.10 -24.25 -1.63
N LEU A 217 24.34 -23.48 -0.58
CA LEU A 217 23.31 -23.09 0.37
C LEU A 217 22.86 -21.65 0.10
N LEU A 218 21.56 -21.39 0.12
CA LEU A 218 21.01 -20.03 0.12
C LEU A 218 20.19 -19.84 1.39
N PHE A 219 20.47 -18.78 2.14
CA PHE A 219 19.77 -18.44 3.37
C PHE A 219 18.97 -17.15 3.17
N GLY A 220 17.65 -17.26 3.28
CA GLY A 220 16.78 -16.10 3.44
C GLY A 220 16.84 -15.60 4.87
N ILE A 221 17.31 -14.37 5.05
CA ILE A 221 17.51 -13.72 6.36
C ILE A 221 16.56 -12.55 6.47
N ALA A 222 15.75 -12.54 7.54
CA ALA A 222 14.76 -11.51 7.79
C ALA A 222 15.37 -10.24 8.36
N THR A 223 16.31 -10.40 9.30
CA THR A 223 16.88 -9.33 10.08
C THR A 223 18.18 -8.82 9.45
N SER A 224 19.31 -9.12 10.07
CA SER A 224 20.64 -8.74 9.60
C SER A 224 21.53 -9.98 9.54
N VAL A 225 22.52 -9.94 8.66
CA VAL A 225 23.47 -11.05 8.50
C VAL A 225 24.24 -11.29 9.79
N GLU A 226 24.54 -10.21 10.53
CA GLU A 226 25.29 -10.27 11.79
C GLU A 226 24.50 -10.99 12.89
N LEU A 227 23.18 -10.78 12.97
CA LEU A 227 22.33 -11.50 13.91
C LEU A 227 22.20 -12.98 13.56
N PHE A 228 22.15 -13.31 12.26
CA PHE A 228 22.15 -14.69 11.81
C PHE A 228 23.50 -15.37 12.10
N GLU A 229 24.61 -14.71 11.82
CA GLU A 229 25.96 -15.21 12.12
C GLU A 229 26.13 -15.46 13.62
N ALA A 230 25.67 -14.55 14.47
CA ALA A 230 25.74 -14.68 15.93
C ALA A 230 24.96 -15.88 16.48
N ARG A 231 23.96 -16.38 15.74
CA ARG A 231 23.18 -17.58 16.10
C ARG A 231 23.89 -18.88 15.74
N LEU A 232 24.88 -18.85 14.85
CA LEU A 232 25.62 -20.03 14.42
C LEU A 232 26.92 -20.21 15.24
N PRO A 233 27.22 -21.43 15.70
CA PRO A 233 28.54 -21.75 16.24
C PRO A 233 29.67 -21.39 15.27
N ARG A 234 30.76 -20.81 15.78
CA ARG A 234 31.95 -20.43 14.96
C ARG A 234 32.54 -21.59 14.17
N SER A 235 32.43 -22.81 14.68
CA SER A 235 32.84 -24.03 13.98
C SER A 235 32.10 -24.21 12.65
N LEU A 236 30.81 -23.87 12.58
CA LEU A 236 30.00 -23.98 11.37
C LEU A 236 30.20 -22.82 10.42
N VAL A 237 30.38 -21.60 10.95
CA VAL A 237 30.69 -20.43 10.12
C VAL A 237 31.96 -20.68 9.31
N ASN A 238 32.97 -21.36 9.89
CA ASN A 238 34.19 -21.75 9.18
C ASN A 238 33.98 -22.76 8.03
N LEU A 239 32.86 -23.48 8.03
CA LEU A 239 32.49 -24.41 6.95
C LEU A 239 31.80 -23.69 5.79
N LEU A 240 31.34 -22.45 5.98
CA LEU A 240 30.60 -21.70 4.98
C LEU A 240 31.49 -20.65 4.30
N GLN A 241 31.27 -20.44 3.01
CA GLN A 241 31.80 -19.31 2.26
C GLN A 241 30.64 -18.38 1.90
N GLY A 242 30.40 -17.40 2.77
CA GLY A 242 29.29 -16.45 2.66
C GLY A 242 29.49 -15.39 1.57
N CYS A 243 28.48 -15.19 0.74
CA CYS A 243 28.33 -14.02 -0.14
C CYS A 243 27.00 -13.34 0.19
N ARG A 244 27.01 -12.02 0.41
CA ARG A 244 25.81 -11.26 0.81
C ARG A 244 25.11 -10.69 -0.41
N PHE A 245 23.79 -10.85 -0.45
CA PHE A 245 22.88 -10.26 -1.43
C PHE A 245 21.85 -9.42 -0.69
N ASP A 246 21.82 -8.12 -0.95
CA ASP A 246 20.81 -7.24 -0.36
C ASP A 246 19.65 -7.03 -1.33
N ILE A 247 18.43 -7.34 -0.88
CA ILE A 247 17.22 -6.99 -1.62
C ILE A 247 16.89 -5.52 -1.34
N GLN A 248 16.79 -4.73 -2.42
CA GLN A 248 16.44 -3.30 -2.36
C GLN A 248 15.22 -3.06 -1.46
N ASP A 249 15.21 -1.91 -0.78
CA ASP A 249 14.20 -1.55 0.20
C ASP A 249 12.78 -1.65 -0.38
N SER A 250 11.90 -2.33 0.37
CA SER A 250 10.46 -2.42 0.13
C SER A 250 9.81 -1.07 -0.21
N GLY A 251 10.29 0.03 0.39
CA GLY A 251 9.78 1.38 0.17
C GLY A 251 9.89 1.84 -1.28
N ASP A 252 11.04 1.61 -1.91
CA ASP A 252 11.29 2.00 -3.30
C ASP A 252 10.45 1.18 -4.27
N SER A 253 10.27 -0.10 -3.97
CA SER A 253 9.39 -0.99 -4.74
C SER A 253 7.92 -0.54 -4.67
N VAL A 254 7.42 -0.18 -3.49
CA VAL A 254 6.05 0.33 -3.31
C VAL A 254 5.84 1.65 -4.03
N ASN A 255 6.79 2.59 -3.90
CA ASN A 255 6.77 3.87 -4.60
C ASN A 255 6.72 3.65 -6.12
N ARG A 256 7.60 2.80 -6.64
CA ARG A 256 7.64 2.47 -8.07
C ARG A 256 6.36 1.82 -8.56
N ILE A 257 5.76 0.89 -7.81
CA ILE A 257 4.46 0.29 -8.19
C ILE A 257 3.39 1.39 -8.28
N TYR A 258 3.31 2.27 -7.29
CA TYR A 258 2.32 3.33 -7.24
C TYR A 258 2.50 4.35 -8.38
N THR A 259 3.72 4.87 -8.57
CA THR A 259 4.00 5.88 -9.59
C THR A 259 3.77 5.33 -10.99
N THR A 260 4.24 4.12 -11.29
CA THR A 260 4.04 3.52 -12.62
C THR A 260 2.55 3.27 -12.92
N LEU A 261 1.73 3.00 -11.90
CA LEU A 261 0.28 2.83 -12.07
C LEU A 261 -0.45 4.17 -12.29
N GLN A 262 -0.15 5.19 -11.49
CA GLN A 262 -0.83 6.49 -11.58
C GLN A 262 -0.39 7.29 -12.82
N MET A 263 0.90 7.21 -13.20
CA MET A 263 1.48 7.92 -14.35
C MET A 263 1.23 7.24 -15.70
N CYS A 264 0.51 6.12 -15.73
CA CYS A 264 0.22 5.42 -16.98
C CYS A 264 -0.67 6.29 -17.88
N GLN A 265 -0.16 6.72 -19.04
CA GLN A 265 -0.87 7.62 -19.98
C GLN A 265 -2.19 7.03 -20.54
N GLU A 266 -2.35 5.70 -20.51
CA GLU A 266 -3.61 5.02 -20.87
C GLU A 266 -4.57 4.82 -19.67
N GLY A 267 -4.25 5.39 -18.51
CA GLY A 267 -5.02 5.24 -17.28
C GLY A 267 -6.46 5.72 -17.44
N THR A 268 -7.43 4.85 -17.12
CA THR A 268 -8.86 5.21 -17.10
C THR A 268 -9.38 5.53 -15.70
N LEU A 269 -8.62 5.14 -14.66
CA LEU A 269 -8.99 5.29 -13.25
C LEU A 269 -7.74 5.56 -12.40
N TRP A 270 -7.82 6.61 -11.58
CA TRP A 270 -6.81 6.99 -10.60
C TRP A 270 -7.29 6.73 -9.17
N LEU A 271 -6.33 6.44 -8.30
CA LEU A 271 -6.58 6.34 -6.86
C LEU A 271 -6.57 7.74 -6.26
N GLY A 272 -7.60 8.09 -5.49
CA GLY A 272 -7.68 9.37 -4.79
C GLY A 272 -6.66 9.53 -3.68
N HIS A 273 -6.50 10.75 -3.19
CA HIS A 273 -5.50 11.10 -2.18
C HIS A 273 -5.72 10.39 -0.84
N ASN A 274 -6.97 10.24 -0.37
CA ASN A 274 -7.28 9.57 0.89
C ASN A 274 -6.98 8.08 0.81
N VAL A 275 -7.36 7.45 -0.29
CA VAL A 275 -7.12 6.02 -0.51
C VAL A 275 -5.62 5.73 -0.65
N SER A 276 -4.91 6.57 -1.40
CA SER A 276 -3.46 6.48 -1.55
C SER A 276 -2.75 6.64 -0.21
N ARG A 277 -3.15 7.63 0.61
CA ARG A 277 -2.62 7.79 1.98
C ARG A 277 -2.84 6.54 2.84
N ILE A 278 -4.03 5.95 2.83
CA ILE A 278 -4.30 4.72 3.59
C ILE A 278 -3.40 3.58 3.13
N LEU A 279 -3.16 3.43 1.81
CA LEU A 279 -2.29 2.39 1.28
C LEU A 279 -0.84 2.58 1.70
N PHE A 280 -0.33 3.81 1.68
CA PHE A 280 1.04 4.13 2.11
C PHE A 280 1.23 4.11 3.64
N GLU A 281 0.25 4.59 4.41
CA GLU A 281 0.22 4.45 5.87
C GLU A 281 0.26 2.95 6.23
N ARG A 282 -0.53 2.12 5.55
CA ARG A 282 -0.52 0.67 5.75
C ARG A 282 0.81 0.03 5.38
N SER A 283 1.43 0.41 4.26
CA SER A 283 2.71 -0.20 3.86
C SER A 283 3.82 0.12 4.85
N LYS A 284 3.85 1.36 5.35
CA LYS A 284 4.83 1.82 6.32
C LYS A 284 4.60 1.27 7.73
N ASP A 285 3.38 1.36 8.24
CA ASP A 285 3.08 1.03 9.65
C ASP A 285 2.95 -0.49 9.89
N HIS A 286 2.63 -1.26 8.85
CA HIS A 286 2.44 -2.71 8.96
C HIS A 286 3.47 -3.53 8.17
N PHE A 287 4.59 -2.93 7.74
CA PHE A 287 5.66 -3.56 6.97
C PHE A 287 5.13 -4.42 5.80
N GLN A 288 4.16 -3.87 5.06
CA GLN A 288 3.46 -4.63 4.02
C GLN A 288 4.39 -4.91 2.83
N SER A 289 4.41 -6.16 2.36
CA SER A 289 5.18 -6.48 1.16
C SER A 289 4.64 -5.73 -0.08
N PRO A 290 5.49 -5.46 -1.10
CA PRO A 290 5.06 -4.87 -2.37
C PRO A 290 3.91 -5.63 -3.03
N GLU A 291 3.84 -6.95 -2.84
CA GLU A 291 2.73 -7.78 -3.32
C GLU A 291 1.45 -7.52 -2.54
N GLY A 292 1.54 -7.38 -1.21
CA GLY A 292 0.44 -6.95 -0.37
C GLY A 292 -0.10 -5.59 -0.80
N PHE A 293 0.78 -4.63 -1.06
CA PHE A 293 0.42 -3.30 -1.55
C PHE A 293 -0.31 -3.38 -2.91
N ALA A 294 0.22 -4.16 -3.87
CA ALA A 294 -0.42 -4.39 -5.15
C ALA A 294 -1.80 -5.08 -5.02
N ASN A 295 -1.94 -6.01 -4.08
CA ASN A 295 -3.23 -6.63 -3.76
C ASN A 295 -4.20 -5.63 -3.12
N GLY A 296 -3.71 -4.68 -2.32
CA GLY A 296 -4.47 -3.55 -1.80
C GLY A 296 -5.02 -2.70 -2.95
N ILE A 297 -4.18 -2.30 -3.90
CA ILE A 297 -4.61 -1.57 -5.09
C ILE A 297 -5.65 -2.37 -5.88
N LYS A 298 -5.46 -3.68 -6.06
CA LYS A 298 -6.44 -4.56 -6.73
C LYS A 298 -7.80 -4.54 -6.02
N TYR A 299 -7.81 -4.57 -4.69
CA TYR A 299 -9.04 -4.45 -3.92
C TYR A 299 -9.71 -3.09 -4.11
N VAL A 300 -8.93 -2.01 -4.18
CA VAL A 300 -9.46 -0.66 -4.46
C VAL A 300 -10.13 -0.61 -5.83
N TYR A 301 -9.47 -1.10 -6.88
CA TYR A 301 -10.07 -1.20 -8.21
C TYR A 301 -11.35 -2.03 -8.19
N MET A 302 -11.34 -3.17 -7.49
CA MET A 302 -12.52 -4.01 -7.32
C MET A 302 -13.65 -3.23 -6.64
N ALA A 303 -13.37 -2.54 -5.54
CA ALA A 303 -14.36 -1.74 -4.82
C ALA A 303 -14.96 -0.62 -5.68
N HIS A 304 -14.14 0.04 -6.51
CA HIS A 304 -14.63 1.05 -7.46
C HIS A 304 -15.59 0.45 -8.50
N PHE A 305 -15.15 -0.58 -9.21
CA PHE A 305 -15.94 -1.18 -10.29
C PHE A 305 -17.22 -1.87 -9.81
N PHE A 306 -17.22 -2.40 -8.59
CA PHE A 306 -18.42 -3.03 -8.01
C PHE A 306 -19.38 -2.01 -7.37
N ALA A 307 -18.86 -0.97 -6.71
CA ALA A 307 -19.72 -0.02 -6.03
C ALA A 307 -20.29 1.03 -6.99
N ASN A 308 -19.53 1.45 -8.00
CA ASN A 308 -19.88 2.62 -8.80
C ASN A 308 -20.48 2.26 -10.17
N PRO A 309 -21.77 2.55 -10.42
CA PRO A 309 -22.41 2.28 -11.72
C PRO A 309 -21.86 3.15 -12.86
N LEU A 310 -21.27 4.31 -12.54
CA LEU A 310 -20.66 5.22 -13.52
C LEU A 310 -19.45 4.62 -14.23
N CYS A 311 -18.87 3.54 -13.67
CA CYS A 311 -17.76 2.83 -14.29
C CYS A 311 -18.08 2.34 -15.70
N THR A 312 -19.35 2.12 -16.03
CA THR A 312 -19.79 1.75 -17.38
C THR A 312 -19.39 2.81 -18.42
N LEU A 313 -19.30 4.08 -18.03
CA LEU A 313 -18.92 5.20 -18.89
C LEU A 313 -17.41 5.29 -19.14
N LEU A 314 -16.59 4.55 -18.39
CA LEU A 314 -15.13 4.48 -18.61
C LEU A 314 -14.73 3.56 -19.77
N SER A 315 -15.65 2.74 -20.28
CA SER A 315 -15.37 1.83 -21.38
C SER A 315 -15.12 2.59 -22.67
N LYS A 316 -13.99 2.30 -23.34
CA LYS A 316 -13.68 2.83 -24.69
C LYS A 316 -14.64 2.31 -25.77
N ILE A 317 -15.35 1.22 -25.50
CA ILE A 317 -16.34 0.64 -26.40
C ILE A 317 -17.68 1.34 -26.15
N GLU A 318 -18.12 2.14 -27.13
CA GLU A 318 -19.44 2.76 -27.16
C GLU A 318 -20.51 1.67 -27.34
N SER A 319 -21.02 1.10 -26.24
CA SER A 319 -22.29 0.37 -26.33
C SER A 319 -23.39 1.39 -26.59
N ALA A 320 -23.84 1.43 -27.85
CA ALA A 320 -24.73 2.44 -28.38
C ALA A 320 -26.11 2.55 -27.69
N ASN A 321 -26.61 1.52 -26.98
CA ASN A 321 -28.07 1.43 -26.79
C ASN A 321 -28.63 1.04 -25.42
N ILE A 322 -27.92 1.16 -24.29
CA ILE A 322 -28.59 1.05 -22.97
C ILE A 322 -27.94 1.97 -21.94
N LEU A 323 -28.12 3.28 -22.10
CA LEU A 323 -28.07 4.17 -20.94
C LEU A 323 -29.41 4.03 -20.24
N GLN A 324 -29.45 3.27 -19.15
CA GLN A 324 -30.66 3.17 -18.34
C GLN A 324 -30.98 4.55 -17.75
N SER A 325 -32.26 4.94 -17.73
CA SER A 325 -32.68 6.20 -17.09
C SER A 325 -32.17 6.30 -15.65
N ASP A 326 -32.04 5.16 -14.96
CA ASP A 326 -31.42 5.05 -13.63
C ASP A 326 -29.98 5.57 -13.56
N LEU A 327 -29.17 5.38 -14.61
CA LEU A 327 -27.80 5.89 -14.67
C LEU A 327 -27.80 7.41 -14.82
N CYS A 328 -28.69 7.97 -15.64
CA CYS A 328 -28.87 9.42 -15.77
C CYS A 328 -29.34 10.04 -14.45
N GLN A 329 -30.26 9.38 -13.74
CA GLN A 329 -30.66 9.77 -12.39
C GLN A 329 -29.50 9.66 -11.38
N ALA A 330 -28.65 8.64 -11.49
CA ALA A 330 -27.45 8.54 -10.66
C ALA A 330 -26.49 9.72 -10.92
N ILE A 331 -26.27 10.10 -12.19
CA ILE A 331 -25.44 11.25 -12.58
C ILE A 331 -26.01 12.55 -11.98
N ARG A 332 -27.32 12.79 -12.10
CA ARG A 332 -27.98 13.98 -11.53
C ARG A 332 -27.85 14.08 -10.01
N ASN A 333 -27.70 12.93 -9.33
CA ASN A 333 -27.51 12.86 -7.89
C ASN A 333 -26.06 12.99 -7.45
N LEU A 334 -25.09 13.14 -8.36
CA LEU A 334 -23.69 13.31 -7.97
C LEU A 334 -23.44 14.68 -7.33
N PRO A 335 -22.59 14.74 -6.28
CA PRO A 335 -22.10 16.01 -5.76
C PRO A 335 -21.41 16.86 -6.84
N SER A 336 -20.60 16.24 -7.73
CA SER A 336 -19.96 16.96 -8.82
C SER A 336 -20.97 17.61 -9.76
N PHE A 337 -22.07 16.91 -10.09
CA PHE A 337 -23.10 17.42 -10.99
C PHE A 337 -23.79 18.63 -10.39
N ARG A 338 -24.13 18.57 -9.10
CA ARG A 338 -24.75 19.70 -8.39
C ARG A 338 -23.85 20.92 -8.40
N ARG A 339 -22.55 20.76 -8.09
CA ARG A 339 -21.57 21.86 -8.17
C ARG A 339 -21.47 22.44 -9.56
N HIS A 340 -21.41 21.59 -10.58
CA HIS A 340 -21.35 22.00 -11.98
C HIS A 340 -22.58 22.83 -12.39
N VAL A 341 -23.77 22.38 -12.01
CA VAL A 341 -25.02 23.11 -12.29
C VAL A 341 -25.04 24.45 -11.56
N TYR A 342 -24.58 24.54 -10.31
CA TYR A 342 -24.44 25.83 -9.62
C TYR A 342 -23.46 26.76 -10.34
N GLY A 343 -22.31 26.25 -10.80
CA GLY A 343 -21.37 27.05 -11.60
C GLY A 343 -21.99 27.58 -12.90
N LEU A 344 -22.75 26.75 -13.62
CA LEU A 344 -23.48 27.18 -14.82
C LEU A 344 -24.54 28.27 -14.52
N LEU A 345 -25.17 28.22 -13.35
CA LEU A 345 -26.13 29.24 -12.92
C LEU A 345 -25.42 30.57 -12.60
N ASP A 346 -24.27 30.50 -11.94
CA ASP A 346 -23.44 31.68 -11.64
C ASP A 346 -22.89 32.34 -12.92
N GLU A 347 -22.60 31.53 -13.95
CA GLU A 347 -22.17 31.98 -15.29
C GLU A 347 -23.33 32.52 -16.16
N GLY A 348 -24.58 32.47 -15.67
CA GLY A 348 -25.76 32.94 -16.39
C GLY A 348 -26.31 31.97 -17.45
N GLU A 349 -25.80 30.73 -17.51
CA GLU A 349 -26.18 29.70 -18.48
C GLU A 349 -27.34 28.81 -18.00
N ALA A 350 -28.39 29.42 -17.43
CA ALA A 350 -29.54 28.69 -16.87
C ALA A 350 -30.25 27.78 -17.90
N GLY A 351 -30.20 28.13 -19.19
CA GLY A 351 -30.73 27.29 -20.28
C GLY A 351 -30.02 25.94 -20.37
N LYS A 352 -28.68 25.92 -20.33
CA LYS A 352 -27.90 24.67 -20.39
C LYS A 352 -28.12 23.81 -19.14
N ALA A 353 -28.19 24.43 -17.97
CA ALA A 353 -28.51 23.75 -16.71
C ALA A 353 -29.87 23.04 -16.79
N ARG A 354 -30.90 23.70 -17.33
CA ARG A 354 -32.22 23.11 -17.51
C ARG A 354 -32.21 21.93 -18.48
N THR A 355 -31.51 22.07 -19.61
CA THR A 355 -31.37 20.98 -20.59
C THR A 355 -30.71 19.74 -19.99
N LEU A 356 -29.67 19.90 -19.16
CA LEU A 356 -29.01 18.78 -18.48
C LEU A 356 -29.90 18.08 -17.43
N LEU A 357 -30.88 18.79 -16.88
CA LEU A 357 -31.85 18.22 -15.94
C LEU A 357 -32.98 17.46 -16.63
N GLU A 358 -33.41 17.92 -17.80
CA GLU A 358 -34.59 17.39 -18.51
C GLU A 358 -34.22 16.31 -19.55
N ASP A 359 -33.09 16.42 -20.25
CA ASP A 359 -32.69 15.53 -21.35
C ASP A 359 -31.64 14.49 -20.91
N ASP A 360 -32.02 13.20 -20.96
CA ASP A 360 -31.16 12.06 -20.61
C ASP A 360 -30.05 11.80 -21.64
N GLU A 361 -30.30 12.02 -22.94
CA GLU A 361 -29.34 11.72 -24.01
C GLU A 361 -28.23 12.77 -24.04
N LEU A 362 -28.61 14.05 -23.96
CA LEU A 362 -27.64 15.15 -23.89
C LEU A 362 -26.81 15.08 -22.62
N LEU A 363 -27.42 14.77 -21.47
CA LEU A 363 -26.69 14.58 -20.22
C LEU A 363 -25.61 13.49 -20.35
N ALA A 364 -25.94 12.36 -20.96
CA ALA A 364 -25.00 11.26 -21.10
C ALA A 364 -23.85 11.58 -22.06
N ARG A 365 -24.12 12.25 -23.18
CA ARG A 365 -23.07 12.74 -24.09
C ARG A 365 -22.17 13.76 -23.40
N TYR A 366 -22.78 14.70 -22.68
CA TYR A 366 -22.06 15.72 -21.91
C TYR A 366 -21.20 15.10 -20.80
N ALA A 367 -21.72 14.13 -20.06
CA ALA A 367 -20.97 13.41 -19.03
C ALA A 367 -19.77 12.65 -19.62
N ARG A 368 -19.92 11.96 -20.77
CA ARG A 368 -18.79 11.28 -21.45
C ARG A 368 -17.71 12.26 -21.92
N ALA A 369 -18.10 13.38 -22.50
CA ALA A 369 -17.17 14.42 -22.93
C ALA A 369 -16.37 14.98 -21.74
N ASN A 370 -17.06 15.23 -20.61
CA ASN A 370 -16.40 15.72 -19.39
C ASN A 370 -15.53 14.65 -18.71
N ILE A 371 -15.88 13.36 -18.78
CA ILE A 371 -14.99 12.28 -18.32
C ILE A 371 -13.69 12.29 -19.14
N ARG A 372 -13.78 12.39 -20.47
CA ARG A 372 -12.59 12.45 -21.34
C ARG A 372 -11.73 13.69 -21.05
N SER A 373 -12.36 14.86 -20.98
CA SER A 373 -11.66 16.10 -20.65
C SER A 373 -11.05 16.06 -19.24
N GLY A 374 -11.74 15.45 -18.27
CA GLY A 374 -11.24 15.26 -16.92
C GLY A 374 -10.03 14.32 -16.88
N GLN A 375 -10.06 13.23 -17.64
CA GLN A 375 -8.93 12.30 -17.80
C GLN A 375 -7.70 12.99 -18.42
N GLU A 376 -7.91 13.81 -19.47
CA GLU A 376 -6.85 14.61 -20.09
C GLU A 376 -6.25 15.63 -19.10
N LYS A 377 -7.09 16.32 -18.32
CA LYS A 377 -6.64 17.26 -17.29
C LYS A 377 -5.85 16.58 -16.17
N ILE A 378 -6.28 15.41 -15.70
CA ILE A 378 -5.49 14.64 -14.71
C ILE A 378 -4.16 14.21 -15.30
N ASN A 379 -4.14 13.71 -16.54
CA ASN A 379 -2.89 13.36 -17.19
C ASN A 379 -1.96 14.57 -17.30
N ALA A 380 -2.44 15.73 -17.74
CA ALA A 380 -1.65 16.97 -17.81
C ALA A 380 -1.08 17.34 -16.44
N MET A 381 -1.91 17.31 -15.38
CA MET A 381 -1.48 17.55 -14.00
C MET A 381 -0.37 16.58 -13.58
N LEU A 382 -0.49 15.29 -13.87
CA LEU A 382 0.49 14.27 -13.52
C LEU A 382 1.83 14.46 -14.25
N HIS A 383 1.81 14.87 -15.52
CA HIS A 383 3.03 15.25 -16.24
C HIS A 383 3.69 16.50 -15.64
N SER A 384 2.91 17.47 -15.16
CA SER A 384 3.44 18.62 -14.42
C SER A 384 4.07 18.20 -13.10
N VAL A 385 3.51 17.20 -12.41
CA VAL A 385 4.11 16.63 -11.18
C VAL A 385 5.44 15.92 -11.48
N GLU A 386 5.53 15.15 -12.57
CA GLU A 386 6.79 14.52 -13.01
C GLU A 386 7.85 15.58 -13.35
N THR A 387 7.44 16.66 -14.01
CA THR A 387 8.29 17.81 -14.31
C THR A 387 8.81 18.44 -13.03
N LEU A 388 7.93 18.72 -12.07
CA LEU A 388 8.29 19.24 -10.75
C LEU A 388 9.29 18.31 -10.04
N SER A 389 9.05 17.00 -10.04
CA SER A 389 9.95 16.02 -9.43
C SER A 389 11.34 16.00 -10.08
N THR A 390 11.41 16.17 -11.40
CA THR A 390 12.68 16.22 -12.14
C THR A 390 13.47 17.47 -11.77
N VAL A 391 12.80 18.62 -11.72
CA VAL A 391 13.41 19.90 -11.31
C VAL A 391 13.90 19.83 -9.86
N LEU A 392 13.09 19.32 -8.93
CA LEU A 392 13.46 19.16 -7.51
C LEU A 392 14.69 18.25 -7.32
N ARG A 393 14.80 17.16 -8.08
CA ARG A 393 15.95 16.25 -8.05
C ARG A 393 17.23 16.95 -8.51
N ILE A 394 17.15 17.81 -9.53
CA ILE A 394 18.30 18.57 -10.02
C ILE A 394 18.70 19.69 -9.04
N LEU A 395 17.71 20.33 -8.40
CA LEU A 395 17.93 21.37 -7.38
C LEU A 395 18.60 20.85 -6.10
N LYS A 396 18.64 19.53 -5.87
CA LYS A 396 19.21 18.90 -4.66
C LYS A 396 18.68 19.52 -3.35
N ILE A 397 17.39 19.90 -3.32
CA ILE A 397 16.76 20.49 -2.12
C ILE A 397 16.81 19.45 -0.98
N PRO A 398 17.21 19.84 0.25
CA PRO A 398 17.20 18.91 1.38
C PRO A 398 15.78 18.37 1.63
N ARG A 399 15.64 17.03 1.69
CA ARG A 399 14.36 16.28 1.74
C ARG A 399 13.49 16.45 0.50
N THR A 400 14.00 16.04 -0.67
CA THR A 400 13.16 15.91 -1.86
C THR A 400 12.02 14.92 -1.57
N PRO A 401 10.75 15.34 -1.67
CA PRO A 401 9.62 14.43 -1.54
C PRO A 401 9.68 13.39 -2.65
N THR A 402 9.22 12.18 -2.34
CA THR A 402 9.11 11.12 -3.37
C THR A 402 8.05 11.51 -4.39
N LEU A 403 8.18 11.01 -5.63
CA LEU A 403 7.16 11.25 -6.67
C LEU A 403 5.76 10.81 -6.21
N SER A 404 5.68 9.75 -5.41
CA SER A 404 4.44 9.28 -4.78
C SER A 404 3.80 10.34 -3.87
N GLU A 405 4.58 10.99 -3.01
CA GLU A 405 4.10 12.04 -2.10
C GLU A 405 3.60 13.27 -2.87
N LEU A 406 4.36 13.70 -3.89
CA LEU A 406 3.95 14.81 -4.77
C LEU A 406 2.64 14.50 -5.49
N THR A 407 2.50 13.27 -5.99
CA THR A 407 1.28 12.81 -6.66
C THR A 407 0.09 12.80 -5.69
N ILE A 408 0.27 12.34 -4.45
CA ILE A 408 -0.78 12.34 -3.43
C ILE A 408 -1.22 13.77 -3.08
N GLN A 409 -0.29 14.71 -2.97
CA GLN A 409 -0.59 16.13 -2.71
C GLN A 409 -1.27 16.81 -3.91
N ALA A 410 -0.86 16.48 -5.14
CA ALA A 410 -1.51 16.96 -6.35
C ALA A 410 -2.96 16.47 -6.41
N LEU A 411 -3.19 15.18 -6.13
CA LEU A 411 -4.53 14.59 -6.09
C LEU A 411 -5.43 15.17 -4.99
N ALA A 412 -4.84 15.76 -3.95
CA ALA A 412 -5.57 16.50 -2.91
C ALA A 412 -5.88 17.96 -3.31
N GLY A 413 -5.29 18.48 -4.39
CA GLY A 413 -5.39 19.88 -4.79
C GLY A 413 -4.53 20.84 -3.95
N GLU A 414 -3.63 20.33 -3.11
CA GLU A 414 -2.84 21.13 -2.15
C GLU A 414 -1.44 21.50 -2.67
N LEU A 415 -1.01 20.92 -3.81
CA LEU A 415 0.37 21.03 -4.28
C LEU A 415 0.76 22.45 -4.72
N LEU A 416 -0.14 23.18 -5.41
CA LEU A 416 0.16 24.52 -5.92
C LEU A 416 0.48 25.52 -4.80
N GLY A 417 -0.23 25.44 -3.68
CA GLY A 417 -0.02 26.29 -2.49
C GLY A 417 0.98 25.70 -1.48
N SER A 418 1.71 24.65 -1.85
CA SER A 418 2.65 23.99 -0.96
C SER A 418 4.00 24.72 -0.91
N LYS A 419 4.66 24.64 0.24
CA LYS A 419 6.05 25.12 0.40
C LYS A 419 7.01 24.48 -0.59
N ILE A 420 6.70 23.30 -1.12
CA ILE A 420 7.55 22.57 -2.06
C ILE A 420 7.67 23.35 -3.39
N VAL A 421 6.55 23.89 -3.89
CA VAL A 421 6.57 24.69 -5.12
C VAL A 421 7.24 26.03 -4.86
N GLU A 422 6.96 26.68 -3.72
CA GLU A 422 7.63 27.93 -3.33
C GLU A 422 9.16 27.76 -3.21
N ASP A 423 9.61 26.71 -2.52
CA ASP A 423 11.02 26.38 -2.34
C ASP A 423 11.68 26.01 -3.67
N MET A 424 10.96 25.33 -4.57
CA MET A 424 11.41 25.02 -5.92
C MET A 424 11.66 26.29 -6.71
N LEU A 425 10.70 27.21 -6.76
CA LEU A 425 10.81 28.48 -7.49
C LEU A 425 11.91 29.37 -6.89
N ALA A 426 12.00 29.43 -5.57
CA ALA A 426 13.08 30.13 -4.89
C ALA A 426 14.45 29.50 -5.15
N GLY A 427 14.53 28.17 -5.25
CA GLY A 427 15.73 27.43 -5.62
C GLY A 427 16.14 27.68 -7.07
N LEU A 428 15.17 27.70 -7.99
CA LEU A 428 15.37 27.96 -9.42
C LEU A 428 15.97 29.35 -9.65
N LYS A 429 15.55 30.34 -8.85
CA LYS A 429 16.11 31.70 -8.86
C LYS A 429 17.60 31.76 -8.51
N LYS A 430 18.14 30.81 -7.75
CA LYS A 430 19.53 30.78 -7.28
C LYS A 430 20.48 30.01 -8.21
N LEU A 431 19.97 29.40 -9.28
CA LEU A 431 20.74 28.49 -10.10
C LEU A 431 21.70 29.18 -11.09
N PRO A 432 22.88 28.59 -11.34
CA PRO A 432 23.77 29.01 -12.41
C PRO A 432 23.32 28.46 -13.78
N SER A 433 23.79 29.09 -14.86
CA SER A 433 23.30 28.85 -16.22
C SER A 433 23.47 27.41 -16.71
N ASN A 434 24.56 26.74 -16.33
CA ASN A 434 24.85 25.34 -16.72
C ASN A 434 23.85 24.35 -16.10
N THR A 435 23.37 24.62 -14.89
CA THR A 435 22.35 23.77 -14.25
C THR A 435 20.99 24.02 -14.88
N ILE A 436 20.66 25.26 -15.28
CA ILE A 436 19.42 25.56 -16.01
C ILE A 436 19.41 24.88 -17.38
N GLU A 437 20.53 24.87 -18.11
CA GLU A 437 20.64 24.08 -19.35
C GLU A 437 20.37 22.59 -19.12
N THR A 438 20.90 22.03 -18.02
CA THR A 438 20.65 20.64 -17.65
C THR A 438 19.18 20.40 -17.32
N ILE A 439 18.52 21.34 -16.63
CA ILE A 439 17.08 21.27 -16.35
C ILE A 439 16.30 21.28 -17.65
N LEU A 440 16.50 22.28 -18.52
CA LEU A 440 15.78 22.41 -19.78
C LEU A 440 16.00 21.20 -20.71
N GLY A 441 17.21 20.63 -20.70
CA GLY A 441 17.52 19.40 -21.44
C GLY A 441 16.92 18.12 -20.84
N ALA A 442 16.57 18.12 -19.55
CA ALA A 442 15.98 17.00 -18.84
C ALA A 442 14.44 17.08 -18.73
N LEU A 443 13.82 18.15 -19.22
CA LEU A 443 12.36 18.30 -19.21
C LEU A 443 11.70 17.27 -20.15
N PRO A 444 10.58 16.64 -19.74
CA PRO A 444 9.82 15.75 -20.61
C PRO A 444 9.33 16.47 -21.87
N GLN A 445 9.22 15.75 -22.99
CA GLN A 445 8.78 16.30 -24.29
C GLN A 445 7.41 17.02 -24.22
N GLY A 446 6.54 16.66 -23.27
CA GLY A 446 5.24 17.33 -23.06
C GLY A 446 5.33 18.79 -22.60
N MET A 447 6.47 19.24 -22.05
CA MET A 447 6.68 20.67 -21.75
C MET A 447 7.20 21.46 -22.97
N VAL A 448 7.68 20.77 -24.01
CA VAL A 448 8.23 21.36 -25.25
C VAL A 448 7.12 21.86 -26.20
N GLU A 449 5.87 21.48 -25.92
CA GLU A 449 4.66 21.99 -26.59
C GLU A 449 4.14 23.30 -25.99
N PHE A 450 4.65 23.73 -24.83
CA PHE A 450 4.35 25.06 -24.30
C PHE A 450 5.22 26.07 -25.04
N ASP A 451 4.60 26.99 -25.80
CA ASP A 451 5.31 27.99 -26.62
C ASP A 451 6.40 28.75 -25.82
N ALA A 452 6.14 29.01 -24.53
CA ALA A 452 7.08 29.66 -23.62
C ALA A 452 8.40 28.89 -23.41
N SER A 453 8.42 27.55 -23.52
CA SER A 453 9.63 26.75 -23.31
C SER A 453 10.66 26.95 -24.44
N ARG A 454 10.19 27.06 -25.69
CA ARG A 454 11.08 27.31 -26.85
C ARG A 454 11.65 28.72 -26.83
N ASP A 455 10.82 29.71 -26.46
CA ASP A 455 11.24 31.10 -26.34
C ASP A 455 12.28 31.27 -25.21
N VAL A 456 12.06 30.62 -24.06
CA VAL A 456 13.01 30.57 -22.94
C VAL A 456 14.32 29.89 -23.35
N GLN A 457 14.27 28.76 -24.07
CA GLN A 457 15.46 28.05 -24.51
C GLN A 457 16.28 28.86 -25.53
N GLY A 458 15.61 29.54 -26.47
CA GLY A 458 16.24 30.46 -27.41
C GLY A 458 16.89 31.66 -26.73
N THR A 459 16.22 32.24 -25.73
CA THR A 459 16.74 33.35 -24.93
C THR A 459 18.00 32.93 -24.16
N LEU A 460 17.99 31.75 -23.52
CA LEU A 460 19.16 31.22 -22.83
C LEU A 460 20.35 30.99 -23.77
N GLN A 461 20.10 30.41 -24.95
CA GLN A 461 21.15 30.19 -25.96
C GLN A 461 21.77 31.52 -26.44
N SER A 462 20.96 32.56 -26.63
CA SER A 462 21.46 33.90 -26.99
C SER A 462 22.34 34.53 -25.90
N LEU A 463 21.97 34.36 -24.62
CA LEU A 463 22.74 34.84 -23.47
C LEU A 463 24.08 34.11 -23.33
N LEU A 464 24.11 32.82 -23.66
CA LEU A 464 25.33 32.00 -23.63
C LEU A 464 26.26 32.27 -24.82
N GLN A 465 25.72 32.56 -26.01
CA GLN A 465 26.52 32.95 -27.18
C GLN A 465 27.19 34.32 -27.01
N ASN A 466 26.53 35.25 -26.31
CA ASN A 466 27.04 36.61 -26.06
C ASN A 466 28.02 36.70 -24.87
N LYS A 467 28.38 35.57 -24.27
CA LYS A 467 29.19 35.49 -23.06
C LYS A 467 30.68 35.73 -23.35
N LYS A 468 31.32 36.61 -22.57
CA LYS A 468 32.75 36.97 -22.72
C LYS A 468 33.70 36.26 -21.74
N GLY A 469 33.22 35.26 -20.99
CA GLY A 469 33.99 34.58 -19.94
C GLY A 469 33.75 33.06 -19.84
N SER A 470 34.69 32.34 -19.22
CA SER A 470 34.68 30.87 -19.13
C SER A 470 33.71 30.32 -18.05
N GLY A 471 33.50 31.02 -16.92
CA GLY A 471 32.62 30.56 -15.81
C GLY A 471 31.11 30.80 -16.04
N PRO A 472 30.19 30.02 -15.45
CA PRO A 472 28.74 30.11 -15.71
C PRO A 472 28.14 31.47 -15.31
N LEU A 473 27.04 31.89 -15.97
CA LEU A 473 26.29 33.09 -15.56
C LEU A 473 25.55 32.81 -14.26
N ARG A 474 25.48 33.81 -13.37
CA ARG A 474 24.92 33.68 -12.02
C ARG A 474 23.93 34.80 -11.76
N SER A 475 22.85 34.49 -11.06
CA SER A 475 21.80 35.46 -10.73
C SER A 475 22.17 36.26 -9.48
N GLU A 476 21.48 37.38 -9.26
CA GLU A 476 21.59 38.15 -8.00
C GLU A 476 21.31 37.31 -6.74
N TYR A 477 20.53 36.23 -6.87
CA TYR A 477 20.12 35.39 -5.76
C TYR A 477 21.14 34.30 -5.41
N ASP A 478 22.19 34.12 -6.21
CA ASP A 478 23.27 33.17 -5.96
C ASP A 478 24.10 33.60 -4.73
N GLU A 479 24.36 32.65 -3.84
CA GLU A 479 25.16 32.86 -2.63
C GLU A 479 26.61 33.27 -2.94
N TYR A 480 27.09 32.99 -4.16
CA TYR A 480 28.39 33.44 -4.67
C TYR A 480 28.55 34.97 -4.64
N HIS A 481 27.47 35.74 -4.81
CA HIS A 481 27.50 37.20 -4.72
C HIS A 481 27.32 37.72 -3.28
N SER A 482 27.11 36.83 -2.31
CA SER A 482 27.01 37.18 -0.89
C SER A 482 28.40 37.18 -0.26
N THR A 483 28.83 38.34 0.22
CA THR A 483 30.10 38.51 0.94
C THR A 483 29.82 38.74 2.41
N HIS A 484 30.54 38.06 3.30
CA HIS A 484 30.41 38.25 4.74
C HIS A 484 31.37 39.36 5.20
N LYS A 485 30.82 40.46 5.75
CA LYS A 485 31.61 41.48 6.45
C LYS A 485 31.50 41.24 7.95
N THR A 486 32.64 41.08 8.62
CA THR A 486 32.74 41.05 10.08
C THR A 486 32.87 42.47 10.60
N THR A 487 31.88 42.96 11.34
CA THR A 487 31.99 44.20 12.11
C THR A 487 32.01 43.88 13.60
N VAL A 488 33.01 44.40 14.31
CA VAL A 488 33.12 44.26 15.77
C VAL A 488 32.46 45.49 16.39
N VAL A 489 31.34 45.30 17.09
CA VAL A 489 30.67 46.37 17.84
C VAL A 489 30.54 45.92 19.28
N GLY A 490 31.28 46.57 20.18
CA GLY A 490 31.23 46.32 21.63
C GLY A 490 31.52 44.86 22.01
N GLN A 491 32.71 44.34 21.69
CA GLN A 491 33.17 42.97 21.99
C GLN A 491 32.34 41.80 21.40
N ARG A 492 31.28 42.07 20.63
CA ARG A 492 30.54 41.04 19.85
C ARG A 492 30.80 41.19 18.36
N VAL A 493 31.20 40.10 17.72
CA VAL A 493 31.38 40.02 16.26
C VAL A 493 30.00 39.87 15.61
N LYS A 494 29.57 40.85 14.82
CA LYS A 494 28.39 40.75 13.95
C LYS A 494 28.85 40.51 12.52
N LEU A 495 28.41 39.40 11.93
CA LEU A 495 28.56 39.10 10.51
C LEU A 495 27.39 39.72 9.76
N THR A 496 27.63 40.74 8.94
CA THR A 496 26.63 41.32 8.04
C THR A 496 26.89 40.86 6.60
N LYS A 497 25.83 40.47 5.88
CA LYS A 497 25.92 40.06 4.47
C LYS A 497 25.90 41.32 3.58
N SER A 498 26.90 41.50 2.72
CA SER A 498 26.92 42.53 1.66
C SER A 498 26.85 41.89 0.26
N LYS A 499 26.05 42.45 -0.65
CA LYS A 499 25.95 41.98 -2.04
C LYS A 499 27.05 42.59 -2.91
N ALA A 500 27.71 41.79 -3.75
CA ALA A 500 28.67 42.25 -4.74
C ALA A 500 27.99 43.01 -5.90
N LYS A 501 28.75 43.88 -6.60
CA LYS A 501 28.25 44.62 -7.78
C LYS A 501 28.15 43.66 -8.98
N LEU A 502 26.94 43.45 -9.49
CA LEU A 502 26.66 42.52 -10.60
C LEU A 502 27.20 43.03 -11.94
N SER A 503 27.64 42.10 -12.81
CA SER A 503 27.97 42.40 -14.21
C SER A 503 26.70 42.72 -15.00
N LYS A 504 26.82 43.45 -16.13
CA LYS A 504 25.68 43.68 -17.04
C LYS A 504 25.05 42.36 -17.53
N GLN A 505 25.87 41.35 -17.78
CA GLN A 505 25.42 40.02 -18.22
C GLN A 505 24.70 39.23 -17.10
N ASP A 506 25.10 39.43 -15.85
CA ASP A 506 24.44 38.81 -14.70
C ASP A 506 23.09 39.47 -14.39
N ILE A 507 22.93 40.76 -14.72
CA ILE A 507 21.63 41.48 -14.63
C ILE A 507 20.66 40.94 -15.69
N GLU A 508 21.12 40.79 -16.94
CA GLU A 508 20.32 40.19 -18.03
C GLU A 508 19.95 38.74 -17.69
N TYR A 509 20.88 37.96 -17.13
CA TYR A 509 20.61 36.61 -16.65
C TYR A 509 19.63 36.60 -15.47
N THR A 510 19.68 37.57 -14.56
CA THR A 510 18.73 37.69 -13.45
C THR A 510 17.31 37.97 -13.96
N ALA A 511 17.15 38.81 -15.00
CA ALA A 511 15.86 39.02 -15.65
C ALA A 511 15.33 37.72 -16.26
N PHE A 512 16.16 37.02 -17.05
CA PHE A 512 15.81 35.72 -17.63
C PHE A 512 15.37 34.69 -16.57
N VAL A 513 16.07 34.60 -15.44
CA VAL A 513 15.73 33.66 -14.36
C VAL A 513 14.41 34.02 -13.67
N ASN A 514 14.08 35.32 -13.55
CA ASN A 514 12.77 35.75 -13.05
C ASN A 514 11.65 35.39 -14.03
N ASP A 515 11.87 35.61 -15.33
CA ASP A 515 10.91 35.26 -16.39
C ASP A 515 10.68 33.74 -16.45
N LEU A 516 11.77 32.96 -16.32
CA LEU A 516 11.70 31.50 -16.21
C LEU A 516 10.89 31.05 -14.98
N SER A 517 11.14 31.66 -13.82
CA SER A 517 10.38 31.37 -12.60
C SER A 517 8.90 31.72 -12.76
N ALA A 518 8.57 32.80 -13.46
CA ALA A 518 7.19 33.18 -13.76
C ALA A 518 6.54 32.18 -14.73
N ALA A 519 7.24 31.77 -15.79
CA ALA A 519 6.75 30.77 -16.75
C ALA A 519 6.45 29.42 -16.07
N PHE A 520 7.30 28.97 -15.13
CA PHE A 520 7.00 27.78 -14.32
C PHE A 520 5.78 27.99 -13.42
N GLN A 521 5.65 29.15 -12.76
CA GLN A 521 4.49 29.46 -11.93
C GLN A 521 3.19 29.43 -12.75
N ASP A 522 3.19 30.01 -13.95
CA ASP A 522 2.03 30.03 -14.84
C ASP A 522 1.69 28.61 -15.33
N TYR A 523 2.72 27.84 -15.72
CA TYR A 523 2.56 26.44 -16.12
C TYR A 523 1.93 25.58 -15.01
N PHE A 524 2.41 25.71 -13.77
CA PHE A 524 1.82 24.97 -12.64
C PHE A 524 0.43 25.48 -12.28
N SER A 525 0.17 26.78 -12.39
CA SER A 525 -1.16 27.35 -12.09
C SER A 525 -2.22 26.88 -13.08
N ILE A 526 -1.85 26.61 -14.34
CA ILE A 526 -2.75 26.08 -15.37
C ILE A 526 -2.99 24.58 -15.19
N ASN A 527 -1.94 23.81 -14.88
CA ASN A 527 -2.01 22.34 -14.90
C ASN A 527 -2.29 21.70 -13.53
N LEU A 528 -1.88 22.33 -12.42
CA LEU A 528 -2.16 21.83 -11.05
C LEU A 528 -3.57 22.22 -10.62
N ILE A 529 -4.53 21.47 -11.13
CA ILE A 529 -5.95 21.60 -10.78
C ILE A 529 -6.30 20.79 -9.53
N SER A 530 -7.44 21.11 -8.93
CA SER A 530 -8.08 20.28 -7.90
C SER A 530 -8.94 19.21 -8.59
N PRO A 531 -8.58 17.90 -8.53
CA PRO A 531 -9.34 16.86 -9.24
C PRO A 531 -10.77 16.68 -8.72
N LEU A 532 -11.03 17.03 -7.46
CA LEU A 532 -12.33 16.92 -6.81
C LEU A 532 -13.33 17.99 -7.26
N ASP A 533 -12.86 19.02 -7.97
CA ASP A 533 -13.70 20.08 -8.53
C ASP A 533 -14.13 19.79 -9.96
N LEU A 534 -13.54 18.77 -10.60
CA LEU A 534 -13.95 18.35 -11.94
C LEU A 534 -15.34 17.71 -11.92
N PHE A 535 -16.16 18.04 -12.91
CA PHE A 535 -17.41 17.34 -13.15
C PHE A 535 -17.13 15.87 -13.53
N MET A 536 -17.87 14.92 -12.94
CA MET A 536 -17.73 13.47 -13.15
C MET A 536 -16.44 12.84 -12.63
N HIS A 537 -15.70 13.52 -11.74
CA HIS A 537 -14.48 12.95 -11.16
C HIS A 537 -14.73 11.62 -10.45
N GLU A 538 -15.91 11.41 -9.86
CA GLU A 538 -16.28 10.17 -9.18
C GLU A 538 -16.26 8.95 -10.11
N ALA A 539 -16.36 9.14 -11.43
CA ALA A 539 -16.27 8.04 -12.39
C ALA A 539 -14.84 7.54 -12.55
N PHE A 540 -13.85 8.43 -12.63
CA PHE A 540 -12.45 8.11 -12.94
C PHE A 540 -11.47 8.34 -11.78
N LEU A 541 -11.94 8.77 -10.61
CA LEU A 541 -11.16 8.95 -9.39
C LEU A 541 -11.87 8.26 -8.23
N TYR A 542 -11.19 7.33 -7.57
CA TYR A 542 -11.76 6.62 -6.41
C TYR A 542 -11.15 7.10 -5.10
N ASP A 543 -11.94 7.80 -4.28
CA ASP A 543 -11.48 8.41 -3.01
C ASP A 543 -12.35 8.09 -1.78
N LEU A 544 -13.05 6.95 -1.78
CA LEU A 544 -13.91 6.58 -0.66
C LEU A 544 -13.10 5.99 0.52
N LYS A 545 -12.92 6.78 1.58
CA LYS A 545 -12.16 6.39 2.78
C LYS A 545 -12.79 5.25 3.59
N THR A 546 -14.09 5.31 3.86
CA THR A 546 -14.76 4.44 4.83
C THR A 546 -14.73 2.95 4.45
N PRO A 547 -15.10 2.55 3.21
CA PRO A 547 -15.08 1.15 2.79
C PRO A 547 -13.68 0.56 2.81
N ILE A 548 -12.69 1.34 2.37
CA ILE A 548 -11.29 0.92 2.31
C ILE A 548 -10.70 0.75 3.71
N LYS A 549 -10.94 1.71 4.62
CA LYS A 549 -10.45 1.61 6.00
C LYS A 549 -11.07 0.42 6.74
N GLY A 550 -12.36 0.16 6.53
CA GLY A 550 -13.05 -1.00 7.10
C GLY A 550 -12.48 -2.33 6.63
N ALA A 551 -12.12 -2.45 5.35
CA ALA A 551 -11.57 -3.66 4.76
C ALA A 551 -10.09 -3.90 5.10
N PHE A 552 -9.26 -2.85 5.11
CA PHE A 552 -7.81 -2.98 5.29
C PHE A 552 -7.36 -2.91 6.74
N THR A 553 -8.07 -2.16 7.58
CA THR A 553 -7.76 -2.01 9.00
C THR A 553 -9.00 -2.32 9.84
N PRO A 554 -9.47 -3.58 9.83
CA PRO A 554 -10.64 -3.96 10.61
C PRO A 554 -10.32 -3.75 12.10
N ARG A 555 -11.29 -3.18 12.82
CA ARG A 555 -11.20 -2.93 14.27
C ARG A 555 -12.19 -3.83 15.02
N PRO A 556 -12.05 -5.17 14.96
CA PRO A 556 -13.05 -6.10 15.51
C PRO A 556 -13.26 -5.86 17.00
N ARG A 557 -12.19 -5.52 17.73
CA ARG A 557 -12.23 -5.14 19.14
C ARG A 557 -13.24 -4.01 19.42
N SER A 558 -13.03 -2.85 18.79
CA SER A 558 -13.90 -1.69 18.98
C SER A 558 -15.33 -1.95 18.49
N THR A 559 -15.50 -2.74 17.43
CA THR A 559 -16.82 -3.12 16.92
C THR A 559 -17.57 -4.01 17.91
N ILE A 560 -16.91 -5.00 18.52
CA ILE A 560 -17.52 -5.88 19.53
C ILE A 560 -17.86 -5.09 20.80
N GLU A 561 -16.94 -4.26 21.31
CA GLU A 561 -17.20 -3.40 22.48
C GLU A 561 -18.41 -2.49 22.24
N ARG A 562 -18.47 -1.86 21.06
CA ARG A 562 -19.61 -1.00 20.69
C ARG A 562 -20.90 -1.80 20.56
N ALA A 563 -20.87 -2.98 19.93
CA ALA A 563 -22.06 -3.81 19.79
C ALA A 563 -22.59 -4.29 21.15
N LEU A 564 -21.71 -4.58 22.10
CA LEU A 564 -22.11 -5.01 23.45
C LEU A 564 -22.57 -3.84 24.34
N SER A 565 -21.93 -2.67 24.24
CA SER A 565 -22.30 -1.48 25.03
C SER A 565 -23.53 -0.74 24.48
N THR A 566 -23.61 -0.55 23.16
CA THR A 566 -24.69 0.15 22.45
C THR A 566 -25.31 -0.73 21.35
N PRO A 567 -26.03 -1.81 21.71
CA PRO A 567 -26.57 -2.80 20.76
C PRO A 567 -27.54 -2.20 19.73
N PHE A 568 -28.27 -1.16 20.11
CA PHE A 568 -29.24 -0.46 19.23
C PHE A 568 -28.59 0.36 18.11
N ASP A 569 -27.25 0.53 18.11
CA ASP A 569 -26.56 1.02 16.92
C ASP A 569 -26.62 0.02 15.75
N TYR A 570 -26.80 -1.27 16.04
CA TYR A 570 -26.79 -2.37 15.06
C TYR A 570 -28.16 -3.02 14.90
N LEU A 571 -28.90 -3.14 16.01
CA LEU A 571 -30.27 -3.66 16.01
C LEU A 571 -31.21 -2.52 15.63
N ALA A 572 -31.70 -2.53 14.39
CA ALA A 572 -32.82 -1.69 14.00
C ALA A 572 -34.05 -2.16 14.79
N THR A 573 -34.40 -1.46 15.85
CA THR A 573 -35.62 -1.72 16.59
C THR A 573 -36.79 -1.29 15.72
N SER A 574 -37.47 -2.27 15.12
CA SER A 574 -38.80 -2.10 14.56
C SER A 574 -39.80 -2.02 15.72
N ALA A 575 -39.75 -0.91 16.44
CA ALA A 575 -40.71 -0.48 17.43
C ALA A 575 -40.58 1.05 17.40
N LEU A 576 -41.59 1.86 17.13
CA LEU A 576 -43.00 1.72 17.47
C LEU A 576 -43.83 2.44 16.39
N SER A 577 -45.00 1.90 16.03
CA SER A 577 -46.11 2.74 15.60
C SER A 577 -46.30 3.84 16.65
N ALA A 578 -46.64 5.06 16.21
CA ALA A 578 -46.72 6.26 17.07
C ALA A 578 -47.73 6.18 18.25
N ASP A 579 -48.33 5.01 18.51
CA ASP A 579 -49.28 4.74 19.58
C ASP A 579 -48.67 3.99 20.79
N ASP A 580 -47.45 3.45 20.67
CA ASP A 580 -46.74 2.81 21.78
C ASP A 580 -45.52 3.66 22.16
N GLU A 581 -45.68 4.72 22.96
CA GLU A 581 -44.54 5.55 23.40
C GLU A 581 -43.80 5.01 24.65
N GLU A 582 -44.20 3.87 25.22
CA GLU A 582 -43.75 3.49 26.58
C GLU A 582 -42.81 2.27 26.69
N MET A 583 -42.58 1.46 25.64
CA MET A 583 -41.72 0.28 25.77
C MET A 583 -40.36 0.48 25.09
N MET A 584 -39.40 1.05 25.82
CA MET A 584 -37.99 1.01 25.38
C MET A 584 -37.58 -0.47 25.25
N PRO A 585 -37.08 -0.92 24.09
CA PRO A 585 -36.72 -2.32 23.91
C PRO A 585 -35.64 -2.72 24.93
N SER A 586 -35.88 -3.79 25.67
CA SER A 586 -34.93 -4.30 26.67
C SER A 586 -33.61 -4.67 25.99
N LYS A 587 -32.49 -4.30 26.61
CA LYS A 587 -31.15 -4.61 26.10
C LYS A 587 -30.98 -6.14 26.02
N PRO A 588 -30.29 -6.68 25.01
CA PRO A 588 -29.93 -8.09 24.98
C PRO A 588 -29.18 -8.51 26.26
N ALA A 589 -29.44 -9.72 26.75
CA ALA A 589 -28.86 -10.26 27.98
C ALA A 589 -27.32 -10.15 28.04
N ILE A 590 -26.64 -10.44 26.92
CA ILE A 590 -25.17 -10.33 26.84
C ILE A 590 -24.68 -8.88 26.98
N SER A 591 -25.45 -7.89 26.48
CA SER A 591 -25.13 -6.47 26.63
C SER A 591 -25.30 -5.99 28.06
N ILE A 592 -26.34 -6.46 28.76
CA ILE A 592 -26.54 -6.18 30.19
C ILE A 592 -25.36 -6.75 30.99
N LEU A 593 -25.03 -8.02 30.75
CA LEU A 593 -23.93 -8.69 31.42
C LEU A 593 -22.58 -8.05 31.11
N TYR A 594 -22.37 -7.56 29.88
CA TYR A 594 -21.14 -6.86 29.49
C TYR A 594 -20.98 -5.49 30.18
N ASN A 595 -22.07 -4.73 30.38
CA ASN A 595 -22.01 -3.46 31.11
C ASN A 595 -21.64 -3.69 32.58
N LEU A 596 -22.30 -4.64 33.24
CA LEU A 596 -21.95 -5.08 34.60
C LEU A 596 -20.51 -5.59 34.68
N TYR A 597 -20.11 -6.42 33.72
CA TYR A 597 -18.73 -6.88 33.59
C TYR A 597 -17.77 -5.68 33.48
N SER A 598 -18.08 -4.65 32.70
CA SER A 598 -17.19 -3.50 32.50
C SER A 598 -16.95 -2.69 33.77
N GLU A 599 -17.95 -2.61 34.66
CA GLU A 599 -17.87 -1.91 35.95
C GLU A 599 -17.10 -2.67 37.04
N THR A 600 -16.99 -4.00 36.91
CA THR A 600 -16.30 -4.84 37.91
C THR A 600 -14.77 -4.76 37.83
N GLY A 601 -14.09 -5.20 38.90
CA GLY A 601 -12.63 -5.30 38.94
C GLY A 601 -12.04 -6.46 38.12
N SER A 602 -10.75 -6.72 38.27
CA SER A 602 -10.03 -7.81 37.55
C SER A 602 -10.48 -9.22 37.91
N LEU A 603 -11.00 -9.39 39.13
CA LEU A 603 -11.62 -10.61 39.62
C LEU A 603 -13.08 -10.29 39.96
N VAL A 604 -13.98 -11.09 39.43
CA VAL A 604 -15.43 -10.91 39.56
C VAL A 604 -16.00 -12.12 40.27
N ASN A 605 -16.71 -11.91 41.38
CA ASN A 605 -17.48 -12.96 42.03
C ASN A 605 -18.70 -13.29 41.16
N VAL A 606 -18.89 -14.56 40.81
CA VAL A 606 -20.00 -15.00 39.95
C VAL A 606 -21.34 -14.71 40.59
N TYR A 607 -21.43 -14.85 41.93
CA TYR A 607 -22.69 -14.66 42.65
C TYR A 607 -23.15 -13.20 42.64
N ASP A 608 -22.22 -12.26 42.87
CA ASP A 608 -22.51 -10.83 42.86
C ASP A 608 -22.90 -10.37 41.44
N LEU A 609 -22.22 -10.91 40.42
CA LEU A 609 -22.53 -10.64 39.02
C LEU A 609 -23.92 -11.17 38.62
N TRP A 610 -24.29 -12.37 39.09
CA TRP A 610 -25.63 -12.94 38.90
C TRP A 610 -26.69 -12.07 39.55
N ARG A 611 -26.52 -11.67 40.83
CA ARG A 611 -27.48 -10.81 41.53
C ARG A 611 -27.68 -9.49 40.81
N ALA A 612 -26.60 -8.83 40.40
CA ALA A 612 -26.67 -7.58 39.65
C ALA A 612 -27.37 -7.74 38.29
N TYR A 613 -27.10 -8.85 37.59
CA TYR A 613 -27.80 -9.18 36.35
C TYR A 613 -29.30 -9.41 36.56
N TYR A 614 -29.67 -10.18 37.59
CA TYR A 614 -31.06 -10.47 37.92
C TYR A 614 -31.86 -9.18 38.20
N THR A 615 -31.29 -8.24 38.96
CA THR A 615 -31.90 -6.92 39.22
C THR A 615 -32.08 -6.08 37.94
N MET A 616 -31.16 -6.16 36.98
CA MET A 616 -31.27 -5.41 35.73
C MET A 616 -32.15 -6.09 34.68
N ALA A 617 -32.34 -7.40 34.77
CA ALA A 617 -33.13 -8.20 33.82
C ALA A 617 -34.62 -8.22 34.17
N GLY A 618 -34.98 -8.14 35.46
CA GLY A 618 -36.35 -7.94 35.92
C GLY A 618 -36.72 -6.46 35.82
N GLY A 619 -37.26 -6.05 34.67
CA GLY A 619 -37.65 -4.66 34.38
C GLY A 619 -38.63 -4.05 35.39
N ASP A 620 -39.01 -2.80 35.16
CA ASP A 620 -39.93 -2.02 36.02
C ASP A 620 -41.39 -2.55 35.97
N ASP A 621 -41.64 -3.54 35.12
CA ASP A 621 -42.89 -4.31 35.07
C ASP A 621 -42.89 -5.31 36.22
N GLY A 622 -43.64 -5.03 37.29
CA GLY A 622 -43.67 -5.77 38.57
C GLY A 622 -44.05 -7.26 38.55
N GLU A 623 -43.80 -8.00 37.46
CA GLU A 623 -43.80 -9.45 37.40
C GLU A 623 -42.37 -9.98 37.69
N GLU A 624 -42.20 -10.74 38.76
CA GLU A 624 -40.92 -11.38 39.05
C GLU A 624 -40.56 -12.36 37.92
N PRO A 625 -39.42 -12.15 37.22
CA PRO A 625 -39.01 -13.04 36.14
C PRO A 625 -38.70 -14.44 36.69
N ASP A 626 -39.05 -15.50 35.95
CA ASP A 626 -38.72 -16.88 36.34
C ASP A 626 -37.20 -17.00 36.56
N GLU A 627 -36.80 -17.22 37.83
CA GLU A 627 -35.40 -17.30 38.24
C GLU A 627 -34.64 -18.35 37.44
N ARG A 628 -35.27 -19.49 37.12
CA ARG A 628 -34.62 -20.59 36.39
C ARG A 628 -34.32 -20.21 34.94
N GLN A 629 -35.28 -19.54 34.29
CA GLN A 629 -35.10 -19.08 32.90
C GLN A 629 -34.06 -17.96 32.85
N THR A 630 -34.13 -17.01 33.77
CA THR A 630 -33.18 -15.89 33.86
C THR A 630 -31.77 -16.39 34.12
N LEU A 631 -31.63 -17.41 34.98
CA LEU A 631 -30.35 -18.05 35.28
C LEU A 631 -29.78 -18.79 34.06
N ALA A 632 -30.62 -19.47 33.28
CA ALA A 632 -30.19 -20.12 32.04
C ALA A 632 -29.69 -19.10 31.00
N VAL A 633 -30.39 -17.97 30.86
CA VAL A 633 -29.98 -16.86 29.97
C VAL A 633 -28.67 -16.22 30.45
N PHE A 634 -28.50 -16.03 31.77
CA PHE A 634 -27.25 -15.56 32.36
C PHE A 634 -26.07 -16.49 32.05
N TYR A 635 -26.22 -17.81 32.27
CA TYR A 635 -25.17 -18.77 31.97
C TYR A 635 -24.83 -18.82 30.48
N ARG A 636 -25.83 -18.68 29.61
CA ARG A 636 -25.62 -18.55 28.16
C ARG A 636 -24.80 -17.30 27.83
N ALA A 637 -25.22 -16.12 28.32
CA ALA A 637 -24.50 -14.87 28.10
C ALA A 637 -23.06 -14.93 28.64
N LEU A 638 -22.87 -15.55 29.81
CA LEU A 638 -21.54 -15.75 30.40
C LEU A 638 -20.68 -16.69 29.55
N SER A 639 -21.26 -17.75 29.01
CA SER A 639 -20.58 -18.67 28.08
C SER A 639 -20.19 -17.97 26.78
N GLU A 640 -21.06 -17.10 26.24
CA GLU A 640 -20.78 -16.29 25.05
C GLU A 640 -19.62 -15.31 25.32
N LEU A 641 -19.59 -14.61 26.47
CA LEU A 641 -18.47 -13.76 26.87
C LEU A 641 -17.16 -14.55 27.06
N LYS A 642 -17.24 -15.77 27.59
CA LYS A 642 -16.09 -16.68 27.69
C LYS A 642 -15.59 -17.12 26.31
N MET A 643 -16.49 -17.42 25.37
CA MET A 643 -16.15 -17.79 24.00
C MET A 643 -15.50 -16.62 23.24
N MET A 644 -15.95 -15.39 23.48
CA MET A 644 -15.29 -14.17 22.98
C MET A 644 -13.93 -13.89 23.65
N GLY A 645 -13.53 -14.72 24.61
CA GLY A 645 -12.26 -14.59 25.33
C GLY A 645 -12.23 -13.45 26.33
N MET A 646 -13.37 -12.86 26.72
CA MET A 646 -13.43 -11.77 27.69
C MET A 646 -13.19 -12.28 29.12
N VAL A 647 -13.72 -13.46 29.43
CA VAL A 647 -13.68 -14.04 30.77
C VAL A 647 -12.98 -15.41 30.77
N LYS A 648 -12.18 -15.69 31.81
CA LYS A 648 -11.63 -17.02 32.12
C LYS A 648 -11.97 -17.41 33.55
N HIS A 649 -12.04 -18.70 33.84
CA HIS A 649 -12.14 -19.16 35.23
C HIS A 649 -10.88 -18.80 36.01
N SER A 650 -11.05 -18.23 37.20
CA SER A 650 -9.94 -17.96 38.08
C SER A 650 -9.41 -19.26 38.68
N LYS A 651 -8.10 -19.50 38.55
CA LYS A 651 -7.41 -20.55 39.32
C LYS A 651 -7.04 -20.10 40.74
N LYS A 652 -7.18 -18.80 41.05
CA LYS A 652 -6.73 -18.20 42.32
C LYS A 652 -7.81 -18.18 43.40
N LYS A 653 -9.09 -18.09 43.01
CA LYS A 653 -10.24 -18.07 43.92
C LYS A 653 -11.37 -18.91 43.32
N ILE A 654 -11.99 -19.73 44.17
CA ILE A 654 -13.17 -20.53 43.84
C ILE A 654 -14.34 -19.57 43.57
N ASP A 655 -15.20 -19.90 42.62
CA ASP A 655 -16.38 -19.11 42.20
C ASP A 655 -16.09 -17.68 41.71
N HIS A 656 -14.85 -17.44 41.27
CA HIS A 656 -14.45 -16.18 40.67
C HIS A 656 -14.11 -16.34 39.18
N LEU A 657 -14.49 -15.31 38.44
CA LEU A 657 -14.13 -15.10 37.06
C LEU A 657 -12.97 -14.11 37.01
N ALA A 658 -11.96 -14.41 36.19
CA ALA A 658 -10.87 -13.51 35.88
C ALA A 658 -11.14 -12.85 34.53
N LYS A 659 -11.02 -11.53 34.48
CA LYS A 659 -10.98 -10.79 33.21
C LYS A 659 -9.72 -11.19 32.45
N SER A 660 -9.87 -11.72 31.24
CA SER A 660 -8.77 -12.39 30.52
C SER A 660 -8.23 -11.66 29.31
N THR A 661 -8.96 -10.64 28.85
CA THR A 661 -8.56 -9.70 27.81
C THR A 661 -9.06 -8.31 28.24
N TRP A 662 -8.61 -7.24 27.57
CA TRP A 662 -9.14 -5.86 27.75
C TRP A 662 -8.72 -5.10 29.03
N MET A 663 -7.71 -5.58 29.77
CA MET A 663 -7.06 -4.79 30.83
C MET A 663 -6.16 -3.73 30.17
N GLY A 664 -6.55 -2.46 30.21
CA GLY A 664 -5.72 -1.32 29.81
C GLY A 664 -6.22 -0.57 28.57
N LEU A 665 -6.73 0.63 28.80
CA LEU A 665 -6.01 1.84 28.40
C LEU A 665 -5.24 2.35 29.61
#